data_AF-A0A2G9MNY4-F1
#
_entry.id   AF-A0A2G9MNY4-F1
#
_cell.length_a   1.000
_cell.length_b   1.000
_cell.length_c   1.000
_cell.angle_alpha   90.00
_cell.angle_beta   90.00
_cell.angle_gamma   90.00
#
_symmetry.space_group_name_H-M   'P 1'
#
loop_
_entity.id
_entity.type
_entity.pdbx_description
1 polymer ?
#
loop_
_entity_poly.entity_id
_entity_poly.type
_entity_poly.pdbx_seq_one_letter_code
_entity_poly.pdbx_strand_id
1 'polypeptide(L)'
;MRGKLAFLIIILLFLLVITVNAGSLPSIYNFNNIEPSVTFIPNGTSEFIGKNHQIAVGDINNDNFNDIAFSSTDLDFGGLTAPGIIYIYYGRTTWPSTISIATSSPNVTIKGNETNDKLGSALAIGDVNGDNFDDIIAGSLNKTNIFFGASNLPLNIDLLTVSPNVTIRGNESGGTFGMSRIKLGDFNNDGIKDILAGSSSADPGGIPNAGEVYMFYGRTTWPRIINHSELSANFTFKGNSSSDIIPRDLAVGDVNGDNIDDMLIGCDQCSPGGRIDTGTIFVMYGKPNFGGVVKLREGDTANLTIKGNSSNDEIGIGIGAIDIDNDGDDDIIIGNTGGDPAGIPSAGMVHIVLGGSALTGTIDFVELNDNITIKGNETLTKYGQKIATGNFNNDNFGDFIAGSINTSVFADLISGKLHLTYGATGLKSYNFSESISNVTFFGNYSSSGNSKTFGQEVLASDINNDGLADIIIGDPSFKITPFKTGTIYIILGSVAGRCSEGQFCACGDLITGSKTLTTSDSVTNTNCTASALTINASNIVLDGGGLGINGTGNGTGILNSGGFDNVVIKNFQAIKNFTSGINMSGTVNGITLINNTIIGANTTNGYGIHLITGSATNISNNNITTFGTTSHAIVLVESSINNITFNNINTT
;
A
#
# COMPACT_ATOMS: atom_id res chain seq x y z
N MET A 1 -10.63 -58.53 -45.77
CA MET A 1 -10.42 -58.30 -44.33
C MET A 1 -8.94 -58.05 -44.06
N ARG A 2 -8.55 -56.77 -44.02
CA ARG A 2 -7.27 -56.25 -43.51
C ARG A 2 -7.47 -54.75 -43.23
N GLY A 3 -7.05 -54.28 -42.06
CA GLY A 3 -6.31 -53.03 -41.90
C GLY A 3 -6.98 -51.81 -41.26
N LYS A 4 -6.21 -51.22 -40.32
CA LYS A 4 -6.18 -49.85 -39.71
C LYS A 4 -6.58 -49.89 -38.23
N LEU A 5 -5.66 -49.93 -37.26
CA LEU A 5 -4.57 -49.00 -36.89
C LEU A 5 -5.08 -47.56 -36.72
N ALA A 6 -5.41 -47.19 -35.47
CA ALA A 6 -5.63 -45.81 -35.05
C ALA A 6 -4.83 -45.57 -33.75
N PHE A 7 -3.90 -44.63 -33.85
CA PHE A 7 -3.00 -44.11 -32.84
C PHE A 7 -3.79 -43.38 -31.75
N LEU A 8 -3.57 -43.73 -30.47
CA LEU A 8 -4.05 -42.94 -29.33
C LEU A 8 -2.90 -42.00 -28.91
N ILE A 9 -2.94 -40.76 -29.36
CA ILE A 9 -2.02 -39.71 -28.90
C ILE A 9 -2.63 -39.12 -27.62
N ILE A 10 -2.02 -39.45 -26.48
CA ILE A 10 -2.22 -38.72 -25.23
C ILE A 10 -1.42 -37.43 -25.37
N ILE A 11 -2.10 -36.31 -25.65
CA ILE A 11 -1.52 -34.98 -25.52
C ILE A 11 -1.53 -34.67 -24.02
N LEU A 12 -0.40 -34.93 -23.35
CA LEU A 12 -0.08 -34.29 -22.08
C LEU A 12 0.21 -32.82 -22.43
N LEU A 13 -0.79 -31.96 -22.27
CA LEU A 13 -0.57 -30.52 -22.31
C LEU A 13 0.16 -30.16 -21.01
N PHE A 14 1.50 -30.10 -21.07
CA PHE A 14 2.28 -29.40 -20.06
C PHE A 14 1.86 -27.94 -20.13
N LEU A 15 0.93 -27.55 -19.25
CA LEU A 15 0.73 -26.15 -18.93
C LEU A 15 2.00 -25.73 -18.17
N LEU A 16 2.94 -25.15 -18.90
CA LEU A 16 4.01 -24.38 -18.31
C LEU A 16 3.34 -23.17 -17.64
N VAL A 17 2.91 -23.34 -16.39
CA VAL A 17 2.53 -22.24 -15.53
C VAL A 17 3.83 -21.49 -15.26
N ILE A 18 4.10 -20.48 -16.08
CA ILE A 18 5.02 -19.41 -15.70
C ILE A 18 4.23 -18.60 -14.68
N THR A 19 4.25 -19.02 -13.42
CA THR A 19 3.88 -18.14 -12.31
C THR A 19 4.88 -17.00 -12.30
N VAL A 20 4.39 -15.78 -12.49
CA VAL A 20 5.18 -14.56 -12.39
C VAL A 20 5.73 -14.47 -10.96
N ASN A 21 7.02 -14.19 -10.84
CA ASN A 21 7.76 -14.07 -9.59
C ASN A 21 7.09 -13.07 -8.63
N ALA A 22 6.64 -13.54 -7.46
CA ALA A 22 6.48 -12.71 -6.27
C ALA A 22 7.66 -13.01 -5.33
N GLY A 23 8.79 -12.37 -5.58
CA GLY A 23 9.86 -12.26 -4.57
C GLY A 23 9.60 -11.06 -3.67
N SER A 24 10.21 -11.02 -2.49
CA SER A 24 10.16 -9.87 -1.58
C SER A 24 10.42 -8.54 -2.31
N LEU A 25 9.68 -7.49 -1.98
CA LEU A 25 9.99 -6.16 -2.50
C LEU A 25 11.45 -5.79 -2.15
N PRO A 26 12.28 -5.43 -3.15
CA PRO A 26 13.63 -4.95 -2.88
C PRO A 26 13.56 -3.64 -2.11
N SER A 27 14.57 -3.34 -1.28
CA SER A 27 14.65 -2.04 -0.58
C SER A 27 14.64 -0.84 -1.53
N ILE A 28 14.99 -1.06 -2.80
CA ILE A 28 14.85 -0.10 -3.90
C ILE A 28 14.09 -0.75 -5.05
N TYR A 29 12.91 -0.22 -5.36
CA TYR A 29 12.10 -0.61 -6.51
C TYR A 29 12.18 0.47 -7.59
N ASN A 30 13.07 0.29 -8.56
CA ASN A 30 13.26 1.25 -9.64
C ASN A 30 12.58 0.76 -10.92
N PHE A 31 11.54 1.47 -11.36
CA PHE A 31 10.71 1.09 -12.51
C PHE A 31 11.48 1.03 -13.84
N ASN A 32 12.68 1.63 -13.94
CA ASN A 32 13.51 1.48 -15.13
C ASN A 32 14.18 0.10 -15.23
N ASN A 33 14.28 -0.63 -14.12
CA ASN A 33 15.00 -1.90 -14.02
C ASN A 33 14.10 -3.05 -13.52
N ILE A 34 12.99 -2.73 -12.87
CA ILE A 34 12.06 -3.68 -12.27
C ILE A 34 10.67 -3.34 -12.80
N GLU A 35 10.10 -4.25 -13.58
CA GLU A 35 8.75 -4.09 -14.12
C GLU A 35 7.72 -4.18 -12.99
N PRO A 36 6.68 -3.34 -12.97
CA PRO A 36 5.54 -3.50 -12.06
C PRO A 36 4.79 -4.81 -12.33
N SER A 37 4.03 -5.29 -11.35
CA SER A 37 3.22 -6.50 -11.48
C SER A 37 2.15 -6.35 -12.58
N VAL A 38 1.52 -5.17 -12.67
CA VAL A 38 0.53 -4.83 -13.71
C VAL A 38 0.74 -3.38 -14.18
N THR A 39 0.54 -3.14 -15.47
CA THR A 39 0.49 -1.79 -16.06
C THR A 39 -0.79 -1.58 -16.86
N PHE A 40 -1.55 -0.54 -16.55
CA PHE A 40 -2.66 -0.06 -17.37
C PHE A 40 -2.17 0.95 -18.41
N ILE A 41 -2.51 0.71 -19.67
CA ILE A 41 -2.14 1.55 -20.81
C ILE A 41 -3.43 2.15 -21.41
N PRO A 42 -3.51 3.48 -21.59
CA PRO A 42 -4.71 4.13 -22.08
C PRO A 42 -5.01 3.85 -23.56
N ASN A 43 -6.24 4.15 -23.96
CA ASN A 43 -6.76 3.98 -25.31
C ASN A 43 -6.42 5.18 -26.21
N GLY A 44 -5.15 5.29 -26.60
CA GLY A 44 -4.70 6.22 -27.61
C GLY A 44 -4.06 7.49 -27.06
N THR A 45 -4.30 8.62 -27.72
CA THR A 45 -3.48 9.82 -27.58
C THR A 45 -4.25 10.92 -26.86
N SER A 46 -3.66 11.51 -25.81
CA SER A 46 -4.30 12.54 -24.96
C SER A 46 -5.32 12.02 -23.94
N GLU A 47 -5.32 10.72 -23.65
CA GLU A 47 -6.07 10.16 -22.52
C GLU A 47 -5.16 10.11 -21.28
N PHE A 48 -5.54 10.88 -20.25
CA PHE A 48 -4.81 10.97 -19.00
C PHE A 48 -5.57 10.18 -17.93
N ILE A 49 -5.03 9.02 -17.57
CA ILE A 49 -5.50 8.18 -16.46
C ILE A 49 -4.53 8.28 -15.27
N GLY A 50 -4.98 7.88 -14.08
CA GLY A 50 -4.13 7.84 -12.88
C GLY A 50 -3.86 9.22 -12.27
N LYS A 51 -4.75 10.19 -12.47
CA LYS A 51 -4.67 11.49 -11.77
C LYS A 51 -5.17 11.36 -10.34
N ASN A 52 -4.86 12.40 -9.57
CA ASN A 52 -5.25 12.55 -8.19
C ASN A 52 -6.77 12.33 -7.97
N HIS A 53 -7.14 11.43 -7.06
CA HIS A 53 -8.51 10.96 -6.73
C HIS A 53 -9.29 10.29 -7.86
N GLN A 54 -8.64 9.93 -8.98
CA GLN A 54 -9.30 9.31 -10.14
C GLN A 54 -9.15 7.79 -10.17
N ILE A 55 -8.78 7.17 -9.05
CA ILE A 55 -8.70 5.72 -8.90
C ILE A 55 -9.43 5.34 -7.60
N ALA A 56 -10.25 4.29 -7.66
CA ALA A 56 -10.91 3.71 -6.50
C ALA A 56 -10.94 2.18 -6.64
N VAL A 57 -11.10 1.51 -5.50
CA VAL A 57 -11.12 0.05 -5.39
C VAL A 57 -12.20 -0.42 -4.43
N GLY A 58 -12.80 -1.56 -4.74
CA GLY A 58 -13.80 -2.24 -3.92
C GLY A 58 -14.55 -3.28 -4.74
N ASP A 59 -15.34 -4.13 -4.09
CA ASP A 59 -15.97 -5.30 -4.70
C ASP A 59 -17.36 -4.94 -5.28
N ILE A 60 -17.37 -4.38 -6.50
CA ILE A 60 -18.58 -3.87 -7.14
C ILE A 60 -19.54 -5.00 -7.54
N ASN A 61 -18.98 -6.17 -7.82
CA ASN A 61 -19.72 -7.33 -8.32
C ASN A 61 -19.97 -8.42 -7.26
N ASN A 62 -19.45 -8.24 -6.04
CA ASN A 62 -19.51 -9.16 -4.91
C ASN A 62 -18.94 -10.56 -5.22
N ASP A 63 -17.77 -10.61 -5.85
CA ASP A 63 -17.02 -11.85 -6.15
C ASP A 63 -15.86 -12.12 -5.17
N ASN A 64 -15.72 -11.29 -4.14
CA ASN A 64 -14.65 -11.24 -3.13
C ASN A 64 -13.29 -10.80 -3.68
N PHE A 65 -13.22 -10.21 -4.87
CA PHE A 65 -12.03 -9.51 -5.32
C PHE A 65 -12.33 -8.03 -5.43
N ASN A 66 -11.43 -7.19 -4.89
CA ASN A 66 -11.58 -5.76 -5.12
C ASN A 66 -11.40 -5.46 -6.61
N ASP A 67 -12.41 -4.82 -7.20
CA ASP A 67 -12.40 -4.29 -8.54
C ASP A 67 -11.67 -2.95 -8.58
N ILE A 68 -11.14 -2.58 -9.74
CA ILE A 68 -10.46 -1.30 -9.93
C ILE A 68 -11.29 -0.43 -10.86
N ALA A 69 -11.69 0.74 -10.37
CA ALA A 69 -12.24 1.81 -11.18
C ALA A 69 -11.23 2.94 -11.34
N PHE A 70 -11.08 3.45 -12.56
CA PHE A 70 -10.34 4.69 -12.79
C PHE A 70 -10.95 5.49 -13.93
N SER A 71 -10.70 6.80 -13.93
CA SER A 71 -11.30 7.70 -14.92
C SER A 71 -10.29 8.35 -15.85
N SER A 72 -10.80 8.86 -16.98
CA SER A 72 -10.17 9.93 -17.72
C SER A 72 -11.13 11.09 -17.91
N THR A 73 -10.82 12.22 -17.27
CA THR A 73 -11.70 13.40 -17.26
C THR A 73 -11.55 14.31 -18.47
N ASP A 74 -10.47 14.15 -19.24
CA ASP A 74 -10.09 15.08 -20.31
C ASP A 74 -10.26 14.49 -21.72
N LEU A 75 -10.79 13.27 -21.80
CA LEU A 75 -11.04 12.60 -23.07
C LEU A 75 -12.27 13.20 -23.76
N ASP A 76 -12.09 13.68 -25.00
CA ASP A 76 -13.18 14.14 -25.85
C ASP A 76 -13.80 12.95 -26.62
N PHE A 77 -15.12 12.80 -26.54
CA PHE A 77 -15.85 11.78 -27.30
C PHE A 77 -17.31 12.18 -27.55
N GLY A 78 -17.94 11.55 -28.54
CA GLY A 78 -19.38 11.78 -28.82
C GLY A 78 -19.73 13.23 -29.20
N GLY A 79 -18.76 14.05 -29.60
CA GLY A 79 -18.94 15.48 -29.86
C GLY A 79 -18.93 16.37 -28.60
N LEU A 80 -18.66 15.80 -27.43
CA LEU A 80 -18.52 16.50 -26.15
C LEU A 80 -17.05 16.71 -25.82
N THR A 81 -16.72 17.89 -25.28
CA THR A 81 -15.38 18.17 -24.75
C THR A 81 -15.33 17.79 -23.28
N ALA A 82 -14.35 16.97 -22.87
CA ALA A 82 -14.13 16.54 -21.49
C ALA A 82 -15.41 16.14 -20.69
N PRO A 83 -16.31 15.30 -21.23
CA PRO A 83 -17.45 14.79 -20.46
C PRO A 83 -17.06 13.84 -19.32
N GLY A 84 -15.87 13.24 -19.40
CA GLY A 84 -15.37 12.24 -18.46
C GLY A 84 -15.85 10.82 -18.77
N ILE A 85 -14.96 9.85 -18.56
CA ILE A 85 -15.23 8.42 -18.73
C ILE A 85 -14.62 7.66 -17.56
N ILE A 86 -15.30 6.62 -17.08
CA ILE A 86 -14.83 5.72 -16.02
C ILE A 86 -14.74 4.32 -16.60
N TYR A 87 -13.61 3.66 -16.33
CA TYR A 87 -13.35 2.27 -16.69
C TYR A 87 -13.29 1.44 -15.42
N ILE A 88 -13.94 0.28 -15.45
CA ILE A 88 -13.94 -0.68 -14.35
C ILE A 88 -13.40 -2.00 -14.87
N TYR A 89 -12.41 -2.53 -14.16
CA TYR A 89 -11.83 -3.85 -14.39
C TYR A 89 -12.07 -4.69 -13.16
N TYR A 90 -12.71 -5.85 -13.36
CA TYR A 90 -13.00 -6.73 -12.24
C TYR A 90 -11.73 -7.40 -11.71
N GLY A 91 -11.71 -7.52 -10.37
CA GLY A 91 -10.68 -8.17 -9.59
C GLY A 91 -10.46 -9.62 -10.01
N ARG A 92 -9.26 -10.14 -9.71
CA ARG A 92 -8.88 -11.52 -10.05
C ARG A 92 -7.61 -11.95 -9.35
N THR A 93 -7.50 -13.24 -9.06
CA THR A 93 -6.28 -13.84 -8.48
C THR A 93 -5.02 -13.63 -9.33
N THR A 94 -5.15 -13.61 -10.66
CA THR A 94 -3.99 -13.43 -11.55
C THR A 94 -4.26 -12.36 -12.58
N TRP A 95 -3.56 -11.24 -12.42
CA TRP A 95 -3.62 -10.11 -13.33
C TRP A 95 -2.67 -10.29 -14.52
N PRO A 96 -3.07 -9.93 -15.75
CA PRO A 96 -2.14 -9.76 -16.85
C PRO A 96 -1.12 -8.67 -16.50
N SER A 97 0.16 -8.87 -16.84
CA SER A 97 1.20 -7.87 -16.58
C SER A 97 0.99 -6.55 -17.33
N THR A 98 0.16 -6.55 -18.36
CA THR A 98 -0.24 -5.35 -19.10
C THR A 98 -1.70 -5.44 -19.50
N ILE A 99 -2.44 -4.37 -19.22
CA ILE A 99 -3.83 -4.17 -19.65
C ILE A 99 -3.90 -2.90 -20.47
N SER A 100 -4.08 -3.04 -21.77
CA SER A 100 -4.33 -1.89 -22.65
C SER A 100 -5.82 -1.70 -22.82
N ILE A 101 -6.35 -0.53 -22.47
CA ILE A 101 -7.79 -0.21 -22.60
C ILE A 101 -8.26 -0.42 -24.05
N ALA A 102 -7.38 -0.18 -25.03
CA ALA A 102 -7.67 -0.37 -26.45
C ALA A 102 -7.90 -1.83 -26.87
N THR A 103 -7.20 -2.79 -26.24
CA THR A 103 -7.21 -4.21 -26.65
C THR A 103 -7.83 -5.14 -25.62
N SER A 104 -7.91 -4.70 -24.37
CA SER A 104 -8.46 -5.41 -23.23
C SER A 104 -9.64 -4.59 -22.72
N SER A 105 -10.82 -4.87 -23.27
CA SER A 105 -12.03 -4.12 -22.94
C SER A 105 -12.31 -4.13 -21.43
N PRO A 106 -12.64 -2.97 -20.84
CA PRO A 106 -13.15 -2.90 -19.47
C PRO A 106 -14.37 -3.80 -19.27
N ASN A 107 -14.57 -4.27 -18.04
CA ASN A 107 -15.77 -5.01 -17.66
C ASN A 107 -17.01 -4.11 -17.67
N VAL A 108 -16.86 -2.85 -17.25
CA VAL A 108 -17.88 -1.81 -17.32
C VAL A 108 -17.24 -0.50 -17.75
N THR A 109 -17.95 0.27 -18.56
CA THR A 109 -17.58 1.64 -18.93
C THR A 109 -18.73 2.59 -18.66
N ILE A 110 -18.48 3.67 -17.92
CA ILE A 110 -19.46 4.73 -17.63
C ILE A 110 -19.05 6.00 -18.38
N LYS A 111 -19.94 6.53 -19.22
CA LYS A 111 -19.67 7.69 -20.08
C LYS A 111 -20.47 8.90 -19.64
N GLY A 112 -19.79 10.01 -19.38
CA GLY A 112 -20.41 11.31 -19.15
C GLY A 112 -21.18 11.82 -20.38
N ASN A 113 -22.13 12.72 -20.13
CA ASN A 113 -23.09 13.19 -21.14
C ASN A 113 -23.09 14.71 -21.35
N GLU A 114 -22.26 15.45 -20.62
CA GLU A 114 -22.24 16.91 -20.61
C GLU A 114 -20.83 17.44 -20.88
N THR A 115 -20.70 18.48 -21.71
CA THR A 115 -19.41 19.11 -21.99
C THR A 115 -18.83 19.75 -20.72
N ASN A 116 -17.54 19.49 -20.45
CA ASN A 116 -16.78 19.92 -19.28
C ASN A 116 -17.29 19.37 -17.93
N ASP A 117 -18.15 18.35 -17.96
CA ASP A 117 -18.70 17.74 -16.75
C ASP A 117 -17.64 16.94 -15.97
N LYS A 118 -16.64 16.40 -16.68
CA LYS A 118 -15.49 15.69 -16.10
C LYS A 118 -15.90 14.61 -15.10
N LEU A 119 -16.86 13.77 -15.49
CA LEU A 119 -17.26 12.61 -14.70
C LEU A 119 -16.06 11.75 -14.29
N GLY A 120 -16.01 11.40 -13.01
CA GLY A 120 -14.90 10.69 -12.38
C GLY A 120 -13.76 11.60 -11.92
N SER A 121 -14.00 12.91 -11.72
CA SER A 121 -12.97 13.82 -11.18
C SER A 121 -12.54 13.46 -9.75
N ALA A 122 -13.43 12.81 -9.00
CA ALA A 122 -13.13 12.08 -7.78
C ALA A 122 -13.92 10.76 -7.83
N LEU A 123 -13.31 9.66 -7.37
CA LEU A 123 -13.92 8.35 -7.29
C LEU A 123 -13.83 7.80 -5.86
N ALA A 124 -14.87 7.07 -5.46
CA ALA A 124 -14.85 6.18 -4.31
C ALA A 124 -15.72 4.96 -4.61
N ILE A 125 -15.40 3.83 -3.97
CA ILE A 125 -16.16 2.59 -4.07
C ILE A 125 -16.45 2.10 -2.65
N GLY A 126 -17.69 1.69 -2.41
CA GLY A 126 -18.14 1.13 -1.14
C GLY A 126 -19.67 1.02 -1.09
N ASP A 127 -20.20 0.09 -0.31
CA ASP A 127 -21.65 -0.11 -0.18
C ASP A 127 -22.34 1.07 0.54
N VAL A 128 -22.99 1.96 -0.22
CA VAL A 128 -23.74 3.11 0.31
C VAL A 128 -25.25 2.87 0.34
N ASN A 129 -25.68 1.68 -0.07
CA ASN A 129 -27.08 1.30 -0.18
C ASN A 129 -27.45 0.10 0.72
N GLY A 130 -26.47 -0.55 1.35
CA GLY A 130 -26.66 -1.66 2.29
C GLY A 130 -27.07 -2.98 1.63
N ASP A 131 -26.74 -3.20 0.36
CA ASP A 131 -27.04 -4.46 -0.36
C ASP A 131 -25.86 -5.43 -0.44
N ASN A 132 -24.72 -5.08 0.14
CA ASN A 132 -23.44 -5.79 0.12
C ASN A 132 -22.77 -5.87 -1.26
N PHE A 133 -23.17 -5.04 -2.21
CA PHE A 133 -22.36 -4.75 -3.40
C PHE A 133 -21.73 -3.38 -3.21
N ASP A 134 -20.44 -3.25 -3.48
CA ASP A 134 -19.86 -1.92 -3.40
C ASP A 134 -20.39 -1.05 -4.55
N ASP A 135 -20.80 0.16 -4.20
CA ASP A 135 -21.35 1.13 -5.14
C ASP A 135 -20.25 2.02 -5.70
N ILE A 136 -20.44 2.55 -6.90
CA ILE A 136 -19.50 3.50 -7.53
C ILE A 136 -19.99 4.92 -7.30
N ILE A 137 -19.19 5.72 -6.58
CA ILE A 137 -19.45 7.12 -6.35
C ILE A 137 -18.53 7.94 -7.26
N ALA A 138 -19.12 8.71 -8.17
CA ALA A 138 -18.41 9.46 -9.18
C ALA A 138 -18.70 10.96 -9.11
N GLY A 139 -17.65 11.72 -8.81
CA GLY A 139 -17.59 13.16 -8.85
C GLY A 139 -17.62 13.73 -10.26
N SER A 140 -18.37 14.81 -10.46
CA SER A 140 -18.46 15.61 -11.69
C SER A 140 -18.77 17.05 -11.33
N LEU A 141 -18.80 17.95 -12.30
CA LEU A 141 -19.00 19.37 -12.05
C LEU A 141 -20.29 19.65 -11.27
N ASN A 142 -20.12 20.09 -10.02
CA ASN A 142 -21.19 20.41 -9.06
C ASN A 142 -22.15 19.25 -8.77
N LYS A 143 -21.73 18.00 -8.96
CA LYS A 143 -22.58 16.85 -8.66
C LYS A 143 -21.77 15.59 -8.36
N THR A 144 -22.33 14.77 -7.49
CA THR A 144 -21.87 13.40 -7.21
C THR A 144 -22.93 12.44 -7.73
N ASN A 145 -22.54 11.52 -8.60
CA ASN A 145 -23.41 10.47 -9.13
C ASN A 145 -23.08 9.14 -8.44
N ILE A 146 -24.12 8.39 -8.07
CA ILE A 146 -23.98 7.06 -7.46
C ILE A 146 -24.55 6.04 -8.45
N PHE A 147 -23.76 5.01 -8.73
CA PHE A 147 -24.17 3.85 -9.51
C PHE A 147 -24.13 2.64 -8.59
N PHE A 148 -25.27 1.98 -8.41
CA PHE A 148 -25.31 0.85 -7.49
C PHE A 148 -24.58 -0.35 -8.06
N GLY A 149 -23.80 -1.01 -7.21
CA GLY A 149 -23.11 -2.25 -7.51
C GLY A 149 -24.10 -3.37 -7.85
N ALA A 150 -23.62 -4.38 -8.55
CA ALA A 150 -24.42 -5.56 -8.88
C ALA A 150 -23.52 -6.66 -9.43
N SER A 151 -23.92 -7.92 -9.23
CA SER A 151 -23.22 -9.08 -9.80
C SER A 151 -23.07 -9.02 -11.33
N ASN A 152 -23.96 -8.28 -12.01
CA ASN A 152 -23.91 -8.06 -13.46
C ASN A 152 -24.31 -6.62 -13.80
N LEU A 153 -23.35 -5.72 -13.79
CA LEU A 153 -23.53 -4.38 -14.35
C LEU A 153 -23.58 -4.41 -15.89
N PRO A 154 -24.33 -3.48 -16.52
CA PRO A 154 -24.28 -3.30 -17.96
C PRO A 154 -22.86 -2.94 -18.41
N LEU A 155 -22.35 -3.59 -19.45
CA LEU A 155 -21.02 -3.32 -20.02
C LEU A 155 -20.81 -1.83 -20.36
N ASN A 156 -21.87 -1.14 -20.79
CA ASN A 156 -21.83 0.29 -21.09
C ASN A 156 -22.99 1.01 -20.37
N ILE A 157 -22.64 1.96 -19.52
CA ILE A 157 -23.57 2.92 -18.91
C ILE A 157 -23.33 4.27 -19.57
N ASP A 158 -24.17 4.62 -20.54
CA ASP A 158 -24.07 5.90 -21.25
C ASP A 158 -25.08 6.90 -20.66
N LEU A 159 -24.57 7.95 -20.02
CA LEU A 159 -25.41 8.95 -19.35
C LEU A 159 -26.29 9.77 -20.30
N LEU A 160 -26.10 9.67 -21.62
CA LEU A 160 -27.02 10.23 -22.61
C LEU A 160 -28.36 9.46 -22.64
N THR A 161 -28.36 8.20 -22.21
CA THR A 161 -29.52 7.29 -22.32
C THR A 161 -29.96 6.67 -21.01
N VAL A 162 -29.06 6.56 -20.04
CA VAL A 162 -29.30 5.96 -18.73
C VAL A 162 -28.96 6.97 -17.65
N SER A 163 -29.89 7.25 -16.72
CA SER A 163 -29.57 8.10 -15.56
C SER A 163 -28.80 7.30 -14.49
N PRO A 164 -27.94 7.95 -13.69
CA PRO A 164 -27.41 7.34 -12.47
C PRO A 164 -28.54 6.91 -11.52
N ASN A 165 -28.26 5.97 -10.61
CA ASN A 165 -29.22 5.57 -9.59
C ASN A 165 -29.57 6.75 -8.68
N VAL A 166 -28.56 7.52 -8.30
CA VAL A 166 -28.69 8.74 -7.49
C VAL A 166 -27.80 9.84 -8.04
N THR A 167 -28.30 11.08 -8.03
CA THR A 167 -27.47 12.26 -8.24
C THR A 167 -27.65 13.24 -7.07
N ILE A 168 -26.56 13.54 -6.38
CA ILE A 168 -26.47 14.63 -5.40
C ILE A 168 -25.94 15.85 -6.12
N ARG A 169 -26.71 16.94 -6.12
CA ARG A 169 -26.37 18.19 -6.80
C ARG A 169 -25.93 19.22 -5.79
N GLY A 170 -24.72 19.72 -5.98
CA GLY A 170 -24.21 20.93 -5.36
C GLY A 170 -24.88 22.18 -5.93
N ASN A 171 -24.93 23.25 -5.14
CA ASN A 171 -25.53 24.54 -5.52
C ASN A 171 -24.73 25.74 -5.00
N GLU A 172 -23.49 25.50 -4.62
CA GLU A 172 -22.61 26.46 -3.96
C GLU A 172 -21.94 27.39 -4.99
N SER A 173 -21.75 28.65 -4.59
CA SER A 173 -21.05 29.64 -5.41
C SER A 173 -19.55 29.34 -5.41
N GLY A 174 -18.92 29.43 -6.57
CA GLY A 174 -17.48 29.13 -6.73
C GLY A 174 -17.09 27.66 -6.53
N GLY A 175 -18.04 26.81 -6.15
CA GLY A 175 -17.77 25.47 -5.64
C GLY A 175 -17.33 24.45 -6.68
N THR A 176 -16.77 23.37 -6.16
CA THR A 176 -16.26 22.20 -6.89
C THR A 176 -16.83 20.92 -6.28
N PHE A 177 -18.07 20.99 -5.78
CA PHE A 177 -18.75 19.87 -5.13
C PHE A 177 -18.72 18.61 -6.00
N GLY A 178 -18.31 17.50 -5.39
CA GLY A 178 -18.12 16.22 -6.06
C GLY A 178 -16.82 16.13 -6.85
N MET A 179 -16.26 17.23 -7.38
CA MET A 179 -15.01 17.17 -8.16
C MET A 179 -13.74 17.11 -7.32
N SER A 180 -13.78 17.60 -6.08
CA SER A 180 -12.56 17.76 -5.28
C SER A 180 -12.12 16.45 -4.61
N ARG A 181 -12.87 15.97 -3.62
CA ARG A 181 -12.57 14.77 -2.82
C ARG A 181 -13.85 14.01 -2.53
N ILE A 182 -13.77 12.70 -2.57
CA ILE A 182 -14.82 11.80 -2.09
C ILE A 182 -14.15 10.71 -1.26
N LYS A 183 -14.66 10.47 -0.05
CA LYS A 183 -14.28 9.35 0.83
C LYS A 183 -15.53 8.73 1.42
N LEU A 184 -15.43 7.46 1.81
CA LEU A 184 -16.51 6.71 2.42
C LEU A 184 -16.09 6.24 3.81
N GLY A 185 -17.06 6.13 4.71
CA GLY A 185 -16.90 5.66 6.08
C GLY A 185 -18.26 5.41 6.70
N ASP A 186 -18.37 4.59 7.73
CA ASP A 186 -19.60 4.45 8.53
C ASP A 186 -19.51 5.42 9.72
N PHE A 187 -19.88 6.69 9.49
CA PHE A 187 -19.72 7.76 10.50
C PHE A 187 -20.85 7.75 11.52
N ASN A 188 -21.89 6.94 11.31
CA ASN A 188 -23.06 6.83 12.20
C ASN A 188 -23.28 5.42 12.76
N ASN A 189 -22.36 4.49 12.50
CA ASN A 189 -22.41 3.11 12.98
C ASN A 189 -23.74 2.42 12.67
N ASP A 190 -24.26 2.63 11.45
CA ASP A 190 -25.47 1.95 10.95
C ASP A 190 -25.17 0.75 10.04
N GLY A 191 -23.89 0.50 9.75
CA GLY A 191 -23.39 -0.59 8.93
C GLY A 191 -23.44 -0.31 7.42
N ILE A 192 -23.86 0.89 7.00
CA ILE A 192 -23.86 1.32 5.60
C ILE A 192 -22.82 2.43 5.45
N LYS A 193 -22.02 2.39 4.38
CA LYS A 193 -21.05 3.45 4.15
C LYS A 193 -21.76 4.78 3.81
N ASP A 194 -21.33 5.83 4.47
CA ASP A 194 -21.71 7.20 4.26
C ASP A 194 -20.76 7.89 3.28
N ILE A 195 -21.24 8.95 2.63
CA ILE A 195 -20.48 9.69 1.62
C ILE A 195 -19.97 11.00 2.21
N LEU A 196 -18.65 11.18 2.21
CA LEU A 196 -17.98 12.44 2.49
C LEU A 196 -17.50 13.11 1.20
N ALA A 197 -18.06 14.26 0.86
CA ALA A 197 -17.79 14.99 -0.39
C ALA A 197 -17.26 16.41 -0.13
N GLY A 198 -16.12 16.74 -0.72
CA GLY A 198 -15.53 18.08 -0.65
C GLY A 198 -16.03 19.01 -1.75
N SER A 199 -15.97 20.31 -1.47
CA SER A 199 -16.11 21.41 -2.42
C SER A 199 -15.06 22.48 -2.09
N SER A 200 -13.79 22.18 -2.40
CA SER A 200 -12.62 22.95 -1.95
C SER A 200 -12.67 24.44 -2.30
N SER A 201 -13.29 24.83 -3.41
CA SER A 201 -13.34 26.23 -3.87
C SER A 201 -14.68 26.92 -3.57
N ALA A 202 -15.54 26.32 -2.76
CA ALA A 202 -16.81 26.96 -2.40
C ALA A 202 -16.60 28.27 -1.63
N ASP A 203 -17.60 29.15 -1.74
CA ASP A 203 -17.65 30.44 -1.07
C ASP A 203 -18.65 30.45 0.11
N PRO A 204 -18.42 29.69 1.20
CA PRO A 204 -19.35 29.60 2.33
C PRO A 204 -19.62 30.98 2.92
N GLY A 205 -20.89 31.38 2.99
CA GLY A 205 -21.27 32.70 3.50
C GLY A 205 -20.70 33.88 2.68
N GLY A 206 -20.28 33.63 1.44
CA GLY A 206 -19.65 34.62 0.56
C GLY A 206 -18.15 34.83 0.81
N ILE A 207 -17.50 33.96 1.59
CA ILE A 207 -16.06 34.01 1.86
C ILE A 207 -15.32 33.31 0.71
N PRO A 208 -14.57 34.01 -0.14
CA PRO A 208 -14.04 33.43 -1.38
C PRO A 208 -13.07 32.26 -1.14
N ASN A 209 -13.30 31.13 -1.80
CA ASN A 209 -12.46 29.92 -1.77
C ASN A 209 -12.16 29.39 -0.35
N ALA A 210 -13.05 29.58 0.61
CA ALA A 210 -12.87 29.02 1.96
C ALA A 210 -13.17 27.51 1.99
N GLY A 211 -14.02 27.04 1.09
CA GLY A 211 -14.28 25.62 0.89
C GLY A 211 -15.28 25.01 1.89
N GLU A 212 -15.89 23.89 1.50
CA GLU A 212 -16.90 23.19 2.28
C GLU A 212 -16.75 21.66 2.15
N VAL A 213 -17.15 20.93 3.18
CA VAL A 213 -17.20 19.46 3.22
C VAL A 213 -18.60 19.02 3.63
N TYR A 214 -19.13 18.00 2.98
CA TYR A 214 -20.51 17.51 3.16
C TYR A 214 -20.53 16.01 3.42
N MET A 215 -21.27 15.58 4.44
CA MET A 215 -21.54 14.17 4.70
C MET A 215 -22.99 13.83 4.38
N PHE A 216 -23.22 12.71 3.69
CA PHE A 216 -24.55 12.18 3.41
C PHE A 216 -24.60 10.75 3.91
N TYR A 217 -25.57 10.44 4.77
CA TYR A 217 -25.71 9.08 5.26
C TYR A 217 -26.09 8.12 4.13
N GLY A 218 -25.41 6.97 4.15
CA GLY A 218 -25.79 5.75 3.46
C GLY A 218 -27.24 5.38 3.80
N ARG A 219 -27.93 4.71 2.88
CA ARG A 219 -29.32 4.30 3.09
C ARG A 219 -29.80 3.25 2.11
N THR A 220 -30.62 2.35 2.61
CA THR A 220 -31.30 1.31 1.81
C THR A 220 -32.29 1.83 0.78
N THR A 221 -32.72 3.09 0.89
CA THR A 221 -33.59 3.70 -0.11
C THR A 221 -33.17 5.13 -0.36
N TRP A 222 -32.50 5.33 -1.50
CA TRP A 222 -32.09 6.65 -1.93
C TRP A 222 -33.19 7.36 -2.75
N PRO A 223 -33.42 8.66 -2.52
CA PRO A 223 -34.10 9.48 -3.51
C PRO A 223 -33.21 9.61 -4.75
N ARG A 224 -33.81 9.54 -5.95
CA ARG A 224 -33.06 9.64 -7.22
C ARG A 224 -32.25 10.93 -7.35
N ILE A 225 -32.77 12.04 -6.81
CA ILE A 225 -32.10 13.35 -6.86
C ILE A 225 -32.12 13.95 -5.46
N ILE A 226 -30.96 14.40 -5.00
CA ILE A 226 -30.79 15.22 -3.80
C ILE A 226 -30.28 16.58 -4.26
N ASN A 227 -31.01 17.65 -3.94
CA ASN A 227 -30.53 19.02 -4.17
C ASN A 227 -29.98 19.57 -2.86
N HIS A 228 -28.72 20.02 -2.88
CA HIS A 228 -27.97 20.48 -1.71
C HIS A 228 -28.42 21.85 -1.13
N SER A 229 -29.67 22.31 -1.32
CA SER A 229 -30.11 23.57 -0.73
C SER A 229 -30.19 23.48 0.82
N GLU A 230 -29.07 23.73 1.49
CA GLU A 230 -28.78 23.96 2.92
C GLU A 230 -29.43 23.03 3.98
N LEU A 231 -30.16 21.97 3.58
CA LEU A 231 -30.90 21.07 4.48
C LEU A 231 -30.77 19.57 4.13
N SER A 232 -29.94 19.16 3.16
CA SER A 232 -29.90 17.76 2.71
C SER A 232 -28.67 16.95 3.14
N ALA A 233 -27.60 17.58 3.63
CA ALA A 233 -26.43 16.90 4.17
C ALA A 233 -26.63 16.61 5.67
N ASN A 234 -26.15 15.46 6.14
CA ASN A 234 -26.20 15.08 7.55
C ASN A 234 -25.16 15.84 8.38
N PHE A 235 -24.03 16.20 7.76
CA PHE A 235 -23.02 17.08 8.33
C PHE A 235 -22.48 18.02 7.26
N THR A 236 -22.07 19.21 7.67
CA THR A 236 -21.40 20.19 6.84
C THR A 236 -20.31 20.89 7.62
N PHE A 237 -19.10 20.90 7.09
CA PHE A 237 -18.01 21.73 7.57
C PHE A 237 -17.77 22.87 6.58
N LYS A 238 -17.62 24.10 7.07
CA LYS A 238 -17.38 25.29 6.23
C LYS A 238 -16.11 25.99 6.68
N GLY A 239 -15.21 26.27 5.74
CA GLY A 239 -14.06 27.15 5.99
C GLY A 239 -14.51 28.54 6.43
N ASN A 240 -13.66 29.24 7.18
CA ASN A 240 -13.97 30.58 7.69
C ASN A 240 -13.04 31.67 7.17
N SER A 241 -11.94 31.32 6.49
CA SER A 241 -11.01 32.30 5.94
C SER A 241 -10.88 32.14 4.43
N SER A 242 -10.63 33.27 3.77
CA SER A 242 -10.57 33.31 2.31
C SER A 242 -9.33 32.57 1.82
N SER A 243 -9.49 31.72 0.81
CA SER A 243 -8.42 30.93 0.20
C SER A 243 -7.82 29.83 1.09
N ASP A 244 -8.56 29.33 2.08
CA ASP A 244 -8.14 28.13 2.84
C ASP A 244 -8.27 26.82 2.02
N ILE A 245 -9.16 26.81 1.01
CA ILE A 245 -9.35 25.72 0.05
C ILE A 245 -9.73 24.37 0.71
N ILE A 246 -10.63 24.39 1.70
CA ILE A 246 -11.02 23.18 2.47
C ILE A 246 -12.05 22.33 1.71
N PRO A 247 -11.88 21.00 1.56
CA PRO A 247 -10.74 20.21 2.03
C PRO A 247 -9.61 20.21 0.99
N ARG A 248 -8.38 20.24 1.49
CA ARG A 248 -7.20 19.92 0.68
C ARG A 248 -7.00 18.42 0.52
N ASP A 249 -7.32 17.65 1.56
CA ASP A 249 -7.35 16.20 1.57
C ASP A 249 -8.39 15.69 2.57
N LEU A 250 -8.83 14.45 2.40
CA LEU A 250 -9.77 13.77 3.30
C LEU A 250 -9.24 12.38 3.63
N ALA A 251 -9.29 12.01 4.91
CA ALA A 251 -9.04 10.65 5.38
C ALA A 251 -10.15 10.20 6.36
N VAL A 252 -10.23 8.89 6.55
CA VAL A 252 -11.24 8.22 7.37
C VAL A 252 -10.55 7.09 8.15
N GLY A 253 -10.91 6.93 9.42
CA GLY A 253 -10.43 5.86 10.31
C GLY A 253 -10.95 6.08 11.73
N ASP A 254 -10.98 5.06 12.57
CA ASP A 254 -11.41 5.17 13.98
C ASP A 254 -10.23 5.61 14.84
N VAL A 255 -9.99 6.92 14.91
CA VAL A 255 -8.79 7.45 15.57
C VAL A 255 -8.97 7.65 17.07
N ASN A 256 -10.20 7.45 17.55
CA ASN A 256 -10.56 7.63 18.94
C ASN A 256 -10.90 6.31 19.65
N GLY A 257 -10.98 5.20 18.93
CA GLY A 257 -11.17 3.85 19.47
C GLY A 257 -12.61 3.52 19.86
N ASP A 258 -13.61 4.20 19.28
CA ASP A 258 -15.02 3.97 19.58
C ASP A 258 -15.74 3.03 18.58
N ASN A 259 -14.97 2.46 17.65
CA ASN A 259 -15.39 1.60 16.54
C ASN A 259 -16.37 2.31 15.58
N ILE A 260 -16.26 3.63 15.45
CA ILE A 260 -17.00 4.42 14.48
C ILE A 260 -15.98 5.15 13.63
N ASP A 261 -16.17 5.14 12.31
CA ASP A 261 -15.25 5.85 11.40
C ASP A 261 -15.26 7.36 11.75
N ASP A 262 -14.08 7.97 11.89
CA ASP A 262 -13.92 9.40 12.11
C ASP A 262 -13.53 10.13 10.82
N MET A 263 -13.76 11.45 10.78
CA MET A 263 -13.52 12.28 9.61
C MET A 263 -12.28 13.14 9.82
N LEU A 264 -11.29 13.03 8.95
CA LEU A 264 -10.08 13.87 8.98
C LEU A 264 -10.10 14.83 7.79
N ILE A 265 -10.11 16.13 8.07
CA ILE A 265 -10.27 17.20 7.09
C ILE A 265 -9.00 18.04 7.04
N GLY A 266 -8.25 17.96 5.95
CA GLY A 266 -7.02 18.71 5.75
C GLY A 266 -7.25 20.11 5.19
N CYS A 267 -6.48 21.06 5.70
CA CYS A 267 -6.41 22.43 5.23
C CYS A 267 -4.95 22.91 5.23
N ASP A 268 -4.27 22.83 4.09
CA ASP A 268 -2.85 23.20 3.97
C ASP A 268 -2.60 24.71 4.02
N GLN A 269 -3.59 25.50 3.62
CA GLN A 269 -3.51 26.98 3.60
C GLN A 269 -4.09 27.64 4.85
N CYS A 270 -4.65 26.85 5.77
CA CYS A 270 -5.11 27.37 7.06
C CYS A 270 -3.93 27.97 7.83
N SER A 271 -4.19 29.13 8.44
CA SER A 271 -3.16 29.92 9.13
C SER A 271 -3.43 30.05 10.63
N PRO A 272 -3.45 28.94 11.39
CA PRO A 272 -3.80 28.92 12.81
C PRO A 272 -2.88 29.86 13.61
N GLY A 273 -3.48 30.68 14.48
CA GLY A 273 -2.73 31.65 15.29
C GLY A 273 -1.99 32.72 14.48
N GLY A 274 -2.34 32.91 13.20
CA GLY A 274 -1.67 33.84 12.29
C GLY A 274 -0.38 33.28 11.67
N ARG A 275 -0.08 31.99 11.86
CA ARG A 275 1.05 31.33 11.22
C ARG A 275 0.68 30.97 9.79
N ILE A 276 1.18 31.77 8.84
CA ILE A 276 0.82 31.70 7.41
C ILE A 276 1.07 30.30 6.85
N ASP A 277 0.05 29.71 6.21
CA ASP A 277 0.10 28.45 5.47
C ASP A 277 0.79 27.31 6.24
N THR A 278 0.64 27.29 7.56
CA THR A 278 1.17 26.18 8.39
C THR A 278 0.36 24.93 8.27
N GLY A 279 -0.91 25.10 7.90
CA GLY A 279 -1.87 24.03 7.74
C GLY A 279 -2.55 23.64 9.05
N THR A 280 -3.72 23.04 8.91
CA THR A 280 -4.53 22.51 10.02
C THR A 280 -5.26 21.24 9.56
N ILE A 281 -5.37 20.27 10.46
CA ILE A 281 -6.23 19.10 10.28
C ILE A 281 -7.32 19.17 11.34
N PHE A 282 -8.57 19.13 10.90
CA PHE A 282 -9.74 19.04 11.77
C PHE A 282 -10.20 17.58 11.81
N VAL A 283 -10.37 17.03 13.01
CA VAL A 283 -10.90 15.68 13.21
C VAL A 283 -12.26 15.77 13.87
N MET A 284 -13.24 15.13 13.23
CA MET A 284 -14.62 15.06 13.69
C MET A 284 -14.95 13.62 14.01
N TYR A 285 -15.31 13.33 15.25
CA TYR A 285 -15.60 11.96 15.65
C TYR A 285 -16.96 11.50 15.13
N GLY A 286 -16.96 10.29 14.60
CA GLY A 286 -18.14 9.55 14.26
C GLY A 286 -19.06 9.43 15.47
N LYS A 287 -20.36 9.36 15.23
CA LYS A 287 -21.33 9.09 16.28
C LYS A 287 -22.68 8.70 15.68
N PRO A 288 -23.46 7.86 16.39
CA PRO A 288 -24.72 7.37 15.85
C PRO A 288 -25.74 8.43 15.48
N ASN A 289 -25.65 9.61 16.10
CA ASN A 289 -26.51 10.74 15.79
C ASN A 289 -25.74 12.04 15.88
N PHE A 290 -25.55 12.70 14.73
CA PHE A 290 -25.05 14.07 14.70
C PHE A 290 -26.10 15.10 15.15
N GLY A 291 -27.39 14.72 15.24
CA GLY A 291 -28.45 15.61 15.75
C GLY A 291 -29.15 16.46 14.68
N GLY A 292 -29.21 15.96 13.44
CA GLY A 292 -29.70 16.69 12.27
C GLY A 292 -28.54 17.27 11.46
N VAL A 293 -28.80 18.29 10.63
CA VAL A 293 -27.76 18.97 9.85
C VAL A 293 -26.80 19.69 10.79
N VAL A 294 -25.66 19.07 11.09
CA VAL A 294 -24.60 19.71 11.88
C VAL A 294 -23.78 20.59 10.94
N LYS A 295 -23.87 21.90 11.13
CA LYS A 295 -23.05 22.87 10.41
C LYS A 295 -21.96 23.35 11.35
N LEU A 296 -20.73 22.89 11.12
CA LEU A 296 -19.56 23.43 11.80
C LEU A 296 -18.87 24.42 10.88
N ARG A 297 -18.35 25.49 11.47
CA ARG A 297 -17.40 26.40 10.85
C ARG A 297 -16.05 26.21 11.51
N GLU A 298 -14.99 26.50 10.78
CA GLU A 298 -13.68 26.67 11.40
C GLU A 298 -13.77 27.68 12.56
N GLY A 299 -13.25 27.32 13.73
CA GLY A 299 -13.42 28.06 15.00
C GLY A 299 -14.53 27.54 15.92
N ASP A 300 -15.46 26.72 15.40
CA ASP A 300 -16.24 25.81 16.24
C ASP A 300 -15.32 24.68 16.72
N THR A 301 -15.59 24.13 17.91
CA THR A 301 -14.73 23.09 18.49
C THR A 301 -14.92 21.77 17.73
N ALA A 302 -14.03 21.48 16.78
CA ALA A 302 -13.79 20.11 16.34
C ALA A 302 -13.42 19.22 17.55
N ASN A 303 -13.59 17.90 17.42
CA ASN A 303 -13.21 16.98 18.48
C ASN A 303 -11.70 17.03 18.76
N LEU A 304 -10.92 17.09 17.69
CA LEU A 304 -9.49 17.36 17.70
C LEU A 304 -9.12 18.35 16.59
N THR A 305 -8.18 19.24 16.87
CA THR A 305 -7.55 20.13 15.89
C THR A 305 -6.04 19.97 15.96
N ILE A 306 -5.41 19.62 14.84
CA ILE A 306 -3.95 19.48 14.73
C ILE A 306 -3.42 20.67 13.92
N LYS A 307 -2.47 21.42 14.49
CA LYS A 307 -1.95 22.65 13.89
C LYS A 307 -0.48 22.50 13.51
N GLY A 308 -0.13 23.00 12.32
CA GLY A 308 1.25 23.05 11.86
C GLY A 308 2.13 23.95 12.71
N ASN A 309 3.44 23.72 12.65
CA ASN A 309 4.42 24.38 13.51
C ASN A 309 4.92 25.69 12.91
N SER A 310 5.57 25.62 11.74
CA SER A 310 6.29 26.73 11.12
C SER A 310 5.61 27.20 9.84
N SER A 311 5.69 28.50 9.55
CA SER A 311 5.10 29.11 8.35
C SER A 311 5.44 28.34 7.07
N ASN A 312 4.43 28.06 6.25
CA ASN A 312 4.53 27.24 5.04
C ASN A 312 4.85 25.75 5.26
N ASP A 313 4.67 25.18 6.45
CA ASP A 313 4.79 23.73 6.68
C ASP A 313 3.73 22.93 5.90
N GLU A 314 2.58 23.54 5.56
CA GLU A 314 1.54 22.96 4.69
C GLU A 314 1.01 21.58 5.20
N ILE A 315 0.78 21.39 6.51
CA ILE A 315 0.14 20.13 6.96
C ILE A 315 -1.29 20.00 6.41
N GLY A 316 -1.73 18.78 6.09
CA GLY A 316 -3.08 18.54 5.56
C GLY A 316 -3.14 18.39 4.03
N ILE A 317 -1.98 18.36 3.34
CA ILE A 317 -1.88 17.95 1.93
C ILE A 317 -2.03 16.43 1.75
N GLY A 318 -1.44 15.65 2.66
CA GLY A 318 -1.52 14.19 2.68
C GLY A 318 -1.88 13.70 4.07
N ILE A 319 -2.98 12.96 4.17
CA ILE A 319 -3.49 12.41 5.43
C ILE A 319 -3.81 10.92 5.23
N GLY A 320 -3.41 10.09 6.19
CA GLY A 320 -3.84 8.70 6.29
C GLY A 320 -4.27 8.37 7.72
N ALA A 321 -5.06 7.30 7.87
CA ALA A 321 -5.39 6.71 9.16
C ALA A 321 -5.20 5.19 9.05
N ILE A 322 -4.51 4.60 10.03
CA ILE A 322 -4.35 3.15 10.20
C ILE A 322 -3.72 2.86 11.56
N ASP A 323 -4.12 1.78 12.22
CA ASP A 323 -3.47 1.23 13.41
C ASP A 323 -2.02 0.80 13.09
N ILE A 324 -1.04 1.70 13.24
CA ILE A 324 0.35 1.52 12.83
C ILE A 324 1.19 0.81 13.90
N ASP A 325 0.71 0.77 15.14
CA ASP A 325 1.40 0.14 16.27
C ASP A 325 0.65 -1.07 16.87
N ASN A 326 -0.44 -1.48 16.23
CA ASN A 326 -1.28 -2.64 16.54
C ASN A 326 -1.83 -2.57 17.97
N ASP A 327 -2.31 -1.41 18.39
CA ASP A 327 -2.98 -1.21 19.68
C ASP A 327 -4.52 -1.28 19.59
N GLY A 328 -5.06 -1.28 18.37
CA GLY A 328 -6.48 -1.40 18.05
C GLY A 328 -7.17 -0.09 17.67
N ASP A 329 -6.50 1.05 17.83
CA ASP A 329 -7.02 2.38 17.46
C ASP A 329 -6.28 2.87 16.19
N ASP A 330 -6.97 3.52 15.24
CA ASP A 330 -6.28 4.03 14.05
C ASP A 330 -5.40 5.24 14.39
N ASP A 331 -4.15 5.23 13.92
CA ASP A 331 -3.21 6.34 14.09
C ASP A 331 -3.28 7.32 12.92
N ILE A 332 -3.01 8.59 13.18
CA ILE A 332 -3.04 9.64 12.16
C ILE A 332 -1.65 9.83 11.55
N ILE A 333 -1.55 9.61 10.23
CA ILE A 333 -0.35 9.84 9.42
C ILE A 333 -0.48 11.18 8.68
N ILE A 334 0.44 12.11 8.93
CA ILE A 334 0.32 13.51 8.49
C ILE A 334 1.54 13.92 7.67
N GLY A 335 1.33 14.26 6.40
CA GLY A 335 2.32 14.93 5.58
C GLY A 335 2.49 16.40 5.95
N ASN A 336 3.71 16.78 6.32
CA ASN A 336 4.19 18.16 6.48
C ASN A 336 5.11 18.47 5.30
N THR A 337 4.52 18.84 4.17
CA THR A 337 5.21 18.89 2.89
C THR A 337 6.17 20.07 2.75
N GLY A 338 5.92 21.15 3.47
CA GLY A 338 6.76 22.33 3.46
C GLY A 338 7.87 22.30 4.51
N GLY A 339 7.85 21.31 5.41
CA GLY A 339 8.81 21.18 6.50
C GLY A 339 10.28 21.17 6.07
N ASP A 340 11.11 21.81 6.89
CA ASP A 340 12.55 22.01 6.68
C ASP A 340 13.41 21.17 7.64
N PRO A 341 13.36 19.83 7.60
CA PRO A 341 14.10 18.98 8.53
C PRO A 341 15.60 19.24 8.42
N ALA A 342 16.25 19.46 9.57
CA ALA A 342 17.68 19.80 9.66
C ALA A 342 18.11 20.98 8.75
N GLY A 343 17.17 21.89 8.44
CA GLY A 343 17.41 23.05 7.58
C GLY A 343 17.47 22.72 6.08
N ILE A 344 17.03 21.53 5.65
CA ILE A 344 16.93 21.15 4.24
C ILE A 344 15.60 21.71 3.69
N PRO A 345 15.64 22.72 2.80
CA PRO A 345 14.43 23.45 2.40
C PRO A 345 13.38 22.56 1.75
N SER A 346 12.15 22.57 2.28
CA SER A 346 10.97 21.81 1.86
C SER A 346 11.28 20.37 1.48
N ALA A 347 12.14 19.70 2.27
CA ALA A 347 12.36 18.28 2.12
C ALA A 347 11.13 17.47 2.54
N GLY A 348 10.26 18.07 3.35
CA GLY A 348 9.04 17.47 3.85
C GLY A 348 9.30 16.49 4.99
N MET A 349 8.26 16.24 5.77
CA MET A 349 8.26 15.31 6.90
C MET A 349 6.91 14.58 6.95
N VAL A 350 6.89 13.43 7.58
CA VAL A 350 5.66 12.76 8.01
C VAL A 350 5.63 12.71 9.52
N HIS A 351 4.55 13.19 10.12
CA HIS A 351 4.27 13.04 11.54
C HIS A 351 3.27 11.90 11.76
N ILE A 352 3.46 11.14 12.83
CA ILE A 352 2.52 10.13 13.29
C ILE A 352 1.99 10.58 14.64
N VAL A 353 0.66 10.67 14.75
CA VAL A 353 -0.05 10.96 16.00
C VAL A 353 -0.80 9.70 16.37
N LEU A 354 -0.42 9.09 17.50
CA LEU A 354 -1.04 7.85 17.94
C LEU A 354 -2.51 8.08 18.34
N GLY A 355 -3.34 7.12 17.98
CA GLY A 355 -4.77 7.10 18.19
C GLY A 355 -5.18 6.89 19.65
N GLY A 356 -6.49 6.87 19.85
CA GLY A 356 -7.15 6.36 21.04
C GLY A 356 -7.95 7.37 21.84
N SER A 357 -8.73 6.86 22.80
CA SER A 357 -9.82 7.59 23.47
C SER A 357 -9.43 8.90 24.19
N ALA A 358 -8.13 9.12 24.45
CA ALA A 358 -7.63 10.35 25.05
C ALA A 358 -7.38 11.47 24.02
N LEU A 359 -7.34 11.15 22.73
CA LEU A 359 -7.10 12.07 21.64
C LEU A 359 -8.27 13.05 21.57
N THR A 360 -8.11 14.28 22.07
CA THR A 360 -9.14 15.34 22.03
C THR A 360 -8.49 16.71 22.09
N GLY A 361 -9.25 17.77 21.75
CA GLY A 361 -8.82 19.14 21.96
C GLY A 361 -7.90 19.67 20.87
N THR A 362 -6.69 20.08 21.21
CA THR A 362 -5.74 20.67 20.25
C THR A 362 -4.36 20.08 20.42
N ILE A 363 -3.80 19.63 19.29
CA ILE A 363 -2.39 19.28 19.13
C ILE A 363 -1.75 20.41 18.33
N ASP A 364 -0.83 21.14 18.94
CA ASP A 364 -0.04 22.16 18.25
C ASP A 364 1.39 21.67 18.14
N PHE A 365 1.88 21.47 16.90
CA PHE A 365 3.25 21.00 16.68
C PHE A 365 4.33 22.02 17.12
N VAL A 366 3.95 23.25 17.48
CA VAL A 366 4.84 24.19 18.18
C VAL A 366 5.15 23.70 19.61
N GLU A 367 4.17 23.10 20.28
CA GLU A 367 4.25 22.76 21.71
C GLU A 367 4.75 21.34 21.98
N LEU A 368 4.98 20.55 20.92
CA LEU A 368 5.31 19.13 21.01
C LEU A 368 6.75 18.85 20.61
N ASN A 369 7.51 18.25 21.52
CA ASN A 369 8.89 17.81 21.28
C ASN A 369 9.01 16.30 21.01
N ASP A 370 7.96 15.51 21.26
CA ASP A 370 8.01 14.04 21.32
C ASP A 370 7.14 13.33 20.25
N ASN A 371 6.81 13.99 19.14
CA ASN A 371 6.08 13.34 18.05
C ASN A 371 6.98 12.39 17.24
N ILE A 372 6.43 11.25 16.82
CA ILE A 372 7.09 10.36 15.89
C ILE A 372 7.13 11.07 14.54
N THR A 373 8.33 11.42 14.09
CA THR A 373 8.54 12.19 12.87
C THR A 373 9.56 11.51 11.96
N ILE A 374 9.17 11.30 10.72
CA ILE A 374 10.00 10.75 9.66
C ILE A 374 10.39 11.89 8.73
N LYS A 375 11.69 12.16 8.63
CA LYS A 375 12.20 13.37 7.99
C LYS A 375 12.77 13.08 6.61
N GLY A 376 12.28 13.84 5.61
CA GLY A 376 12.87 13.92 4.28
C GLY A 376 14.32 14.39 4.34
N ASN A 377 15.12 13.98 3.36
CA ASN A 377 16.56 14.29 3.28
C ASN A 377 16.96 14.96 1.96
N GLU A 378 15.99 15.32 1.11
CA GLU A 378 16.23 15.87 -0.21
C GLU A 378 15.48 17.19 -0.40
N THR A 379 16.18 18.25 -0.77
CA THR A 379 15.65 19.61 -0.96
C THR A 379 14.50 19.65 -1.96
N LEU A 380 13.43 20.37 -1.62
CA LEU A 380 12.22 20.61 -2.44
C LEU A 380 11.46 19.34 -2.87
N THR A 381 11.70 18.20 -2.22
CA THR A 381 11.00 16.95 -2.55
C THR A 381 9.60 16.87 -1.96
N LYS A 382 9.34 17.66 -0.91
CA LYS A 382 8.05 17.75 -0.23
C LYS A 382 7.53 16.39 0.27
N TYR A 383 8.39 15.54 0.85
CA TYR A 383 7.98 14.23 1.37
C TYR A 383 6.68 14.29 2.20
N GLY A 384 5.74 13.39 1.92
CA GLY A 384 4.42 13.36 2.55
C GLY A 384 3.28 14.00 1.74
N GLN A 385 3.48 14.33 0.44
CA GLN A 385 2.42 14.95 -0.39
C GLN A 385 1.20 14.04 -0.61
N LYS A 386 1.41 12.73 -0.50
CA LYS A 386 0.37 11.71 -0.57
C LYS A 386 0.65 10.63 0.43
N ILE A 387 -0.38 10.16 1.09
CA ILE A 387 -0.33 9.05 2.04
C ILE A 387 -1.31 7.98 1.56
N ALA A 388 -0.86 6.73 1.52
CA ALA A 388 -1.70 5.57 1.39
C ALA A 388 -1.40 4.62 2.55
N THR A 389 -2.43 4.05 3.17
CA THR A 389 -2.29 3.13 4.31
C THR A 389 -2.82 1.76 3.95
N GLY A 390 -2.23 0.72 4.51
CA GLY A 390 -2.64 -0.67 4.30
C GLY A 390 -1.68 -1.61 5.02
N ASN A 391 -1.94 -2.91 5.02
CA ASN A 391 -1.02 -3.90 5.56
C ASN A 391 -0.31 -4.59 4.37
N PHE A 392 0.91 -4.16 4.04
CA PHE A 392 1.61 -4.62 2.84
C PHE A 392 2.47 -5.87 3.10
N ASN A 393 2.70 -6.24 4.37
CA ASN A 393 3.60 -7.32 4.76
C ASN A 393 2.93 -8.44 5.59
N ASN A 394 1.64 -8.30 5.91
CA ASN A 394 0.81 -9.19 6.73
C ASN A 394 1.43 -9.51 8.11
N ASP A 395 1.87 -8.48 8.83
CA ASP A 395 2.38 -8.61 10.21
C ASP A 395 1.41 -8.14 11.31
N ASN A 396 0.18 -7.78 10.90
CA ASN A 396 -0.91 -7.17 11.67
C ASN A 396 -0.72 -5.70 12.03
N PHE A 397 0.46 -5.14 11.81
CA PHE A 397 0.64 -3.71 11.92
C PHE A 397 0.13 -3.05 10.64
N GLY A 398 -0.49 -1.90 10.79
CA GLY A 398 -0.69 -0.98 9.70
C GLY A 398 0.65 -0.50 9.15
N ASP A 399 0.70 -0.26 7.85
CA ASP A 399 1.83 0.33 7.17
C ASP A 399 1.36 1.56 6.39
N PHE A 400 2.30 2.36 5.91
CA PHE A 400 1.97 3.46 5.01
C PHE A 400 3.02 3.72 3.94
N ILE A 401 2.54 4.28 2.84
CA ILE A 401 3.35 4.82 1.75
C ILE A 401 3.21 6.32 1.77
N ALA A 402 4.35 7.02 1.77
CA ALA A 402 4.40 8.47 1.65
C ALA A 402 5.13 8.90 0.37
N GLY A 403 4.49 9.80 -0.37
CA GLY A 403 4.94 10.25 -1.68
C GLY A 403 5.67 11.59 -1.69
N SER A 404 6.62 11.70 -2.61
CA SER A 404 7.33 12.90 -3.03
C SER A 404 7.14 13.01 -4.55
N ILE A 405 6.11 13.71 -5.02
CA ILE A 405 5.59 13.54 -6.39
C ILE A 405 6.44 14.30 -7.43
N ASN A 406 7.17 15.33 -6.99
CA ASN A 406 7.93 16.23 -7.88
C ASN A 406 9.44 16.23 -7.58
N THR A 407 10.05 15.08 -7.28
CA THR A 407 11.49 15.02 -6.94
C THR A 407 12.40 14.97 -8.16
N SER A 408 13.58 15.56 -8.05
CA SER A 408 14.70 15.24 -8.94
C SER A 408 15.41 13.97 -8.45
N VAL A 409 15.41 12.90 -9.22
CA VAL A 409 16.09 11.65 -8.83
C VAL A 409 17.61 11.72 -9.14
N PHE A 410 17.99 12.52 -10.13
CA PHE A 410 19.37 12.81 -10.54
C PHE A 410 19.43 14.22 -11.15
N ALA A 411 20.62 14.81 -11.25
CA ALA A 411 20.90 16.23 -11.50
C ALA A 411 20.23 16.95 -12.69
N ASP A 412 19.29 16.35 -13.44
CA ASP A 412 18.41 17.00 -14.42
C ASP A 412 17.11 16.20 -14.74
N LEU A 413 16.73 15.17 -13.96
CA LEU A 413 15.55 14.31 -14.23
C LEU A 413 14.56 14.30 -13.07
N ILE A 414 13.33 14.80 -13.32
CA ILE A 414 12.22 14.83 -12.36
C ILE A 414 11.36 13.56 -12.53
N SER A 415 11.25 12.77 -11.48
CA SER A 415 10.32 11.64 -11.34
C SER A 415 9.88 11.56 -9.88
N GLY A 416 8.62 11.25 -9.62
CA GLY A 416 8.14 11.04 -8.26
C GLY A 416 8.84 9.86 -7.57
N LYS A 417 8.90 9.93 -6.24
CA LYS A 417 9.38 8.89 -5.33
C LYS A 417 8.30 8.53 -4.33
N LEU A 418 8.22 7.25 -3.95
CA LEU A 418 7.36 6.79 -2.87
C LEU A 418 8.21 6.03 -1.84
N HIS A 419 7.86 6.15 -0.56
CA HIS A 419 8.53 5.43 0.52
C HIS A 419 7.51 4.63 1.32
N LEU A 420 7.68 3.32 1.36
CA LEU A 420 6.93 2.42 2.23
C LEU A 420 7.62 2.31 3.59
N THR A 421 6.83 2.52 4.64
CA THR A 421 7.22 2.36 6.04
C THR A 421 6.32 1.31 6.66
N TYR A 422 6.93 0.34 7.35
CA TYR A 422 6.19 -0.68 8.07
C TYR A 422 5.88 -0.23 9.49
N GLY A 423 4.72 -0.60 9.98
CA GLY A 423 4.33 -0.38 11.37
C GLY A 423 5.11 -1.26 12.34
N ALA A 424 5.06 -0.87 13.63
CA ALA A 424 5.69 -1.60 14.72
C ALA A 424 5.26 -1.04 16.07
N THR A 425 5.36 -1.86 17.14
CA THR A 425 5.32 -1.32 18.50
C THR A 425 6.53 -0.43 18.78
N GLY A 426 6.31 0.74 19.38
CA GLY A 426 7.40 1.61 19.83
C GLY A 426 8.15 2.31 18.71
N LEU A 427 7.43 2.72 17.66
CA LEU A 427 7.93 3.57 16.58
C LEU A 427 8.70 4.77 17.10
N LYS A 428 9.77 5.14 16.38
CA LYS A 428 10.65 6.25 16.74
C LYS A 428 10.85 7.16 15.56
N SER A 429 11.08 8.44 15.86
CA SER A 429 11.50 9.43 14.86
C SER A 429 12.83 9.03 14.23
N TYR A 430 12.95 9.18 12.91
CA TYR A 430 14.18 8.94 12.17
C TYR A 430 14.31 9.86 10.95
N ASN A 431 15.55 10.00 10.46
CA ASN A 431 15.88 10.71 9.23
C ASN A 431 16.20 9.70 8.13
N PHE A 432 15.85 9.95 6.87
CA PHE A 432 16.26 9.07 5.77
C PHE A 432 17.78 8.93 5.60
N SER A 433 18.58 9.82 6.21
CA SER A 433 20.04 9.69 6.27
C SER A 433 20.54 8.66 7.30
N GLU A 434 19.69 8.24 8.24
CA GLU A 434 20.02 7.39 9.39
C GLU A 434 19.40 5.99 9.33
N SER A 435 18.36 5.79 8.51
CA SER A 435 17.80 4.49 8.15
C SER A 435 17.06 4.60 6.81
N ILE A 436 17.19 3.57 5.98
CA ILE A 436 16.41 3.44 4.73
C ILE A 436 14.94 3.19 5.10
N SER A 437 14.02 3.90 4.44
CA SER A 437 12.64 3.41 4.30
C SER A 437 12.66 1.95 3.89
N ASN A 438 11.70 1.14 4.35
CA ASN A 438 11.71 -0.30 4.08
C ASN A 438 11.75 -0.60 2.58
N VAL A 439 11.00 0.18 1.78
CA VAL A 439 11.11 0.18 0.32
C VAL A 439 11.01 1.60 -0.22
N THR A 440 11.92 1.98 -1.11
CA THR A 440 11.79 3.21 -1.93
C THR A 440 11.44 2.85 -3.37
N PHE A 441 10.33 3.41 -3.88
CA PHE A 441 9.92 3.27 -5.27
C PHE A 441 10.37 4.50 -6.07
N PHE A 442 11.01 4.25 -7.21
CA PHE A 442 11.41 5.28 -8.16
C PHE A 442 10.61 5.11 -9.45
N GLY A 443 9.83 6.12 -9.81
CA GLY A 443 9.15 6.13 -11.09
C GLY A 443 10.15 6.11 -12.25
N ASN A 444 9.73 5.57 -13.39
CA ASN A 444 10.53 5.55 -14.62
C ASN A 444 11.13 6.93 -14.88
N TYR A 445 12.37 7.07 -15.36
CA TYR A 445 12.96 8.37 -15.71
C TYR A 445 13.58 8.30 -17.11
N SER A 446 13.51 9.36 -17.91
CA SER A 446 14.16 9.37 -19.24
C SER A 446 14.92 10.66 -19.47
N SER A 447 16.04 10.58 -20.21
CA SER A 447 16.87 11.71 -20.63
C SER A 447 16.15 12.73 -21.53
N SER A 448 14.89 12.49 -21.89
CA SER A 448 14.07 13.41 -22.71
C SER A 448 13.40 14.54 -21.92
N GLY A 449 13.75 14.75 -20.65
CA GLY A 449 13.41 15.96 -19.88
C GLY A 449 11.93 16.16 -19.55
N ASN A 450 11.15 15.08 -19.40
CA ASN A 450 9.70 15.21 -19.18
C ASN A 450 9.34 14.95 -17.71
N SER A 451 8.61 15.91 -17.11
CA SER A 451 7.95 15.77 -15.80
C SER A 451 7.09 14.51 -15.78
N LYS A 452 7.42 13.59 -14.88
CA LYS A 452 6.61 12.42 -14.57
C LYS A 452 6.01 12.64 -13.19
N THR A 453 4.70 12.47 -13.12
CA THR A 453 3.91 12.73 -11.91
C THR A 453 3.65 11.41 -11.19
N PHE A 454 4.64 10.52 -11.24
CA PHE A 454 4.60 9.22 -10.57
C PHE A 454 4.22 9.40 -9.10
N GLY A 455 3.22 8.65 -8.65
CA GLY A 455 2.71 8.77 -7.29
C GLY A 455 1.77 9.96 -7.07
N GLN A 456 1.29 10.63 -8.13
CA GLN A 456 0.28 11.68 -7.99
C GLN A 456 -1.00 11.16 -7.32
N GLU A 457 -1.32 9.90 -7.57
CA GLU A 457 -2.28 9.11 -6.79
C GLU A 457 -1.58 7.85 -6.29
N VAL A 458 -1.81 7.49 -5.03
CA VAL A 458 -1.41 6.23 -4.44
C VAL A 458 -2.55 5.75 -3.57
N LEU A 459 -2.90 4.47 -3.68
CA LEU A 459 -3.85 3.80 -2.81
C LEU A 459 -3.40 2.36 -2.59
N ALA A 460 -3.93 1.74 -1.54
CA ALA A 460 -3.63 0.37 -1.16
C ALA A 460 -4.92 -0.44 -1.07
N SER A 461 -4.91 -1.65 -1.61
CA SER A 461 -6.03 -2.59 -1.54
C SER A 461 -5.59 -3.95 -2.04
N ASP A 462 -6.15 -5.01 -1.47
CA ASP A 462 -5.96 -6.37 -1.96
C ASP A 462 -6.85 -6.62 -3.19
N ILE A 463 -6.31 -6.43 -4.39
CA ILE A 463 -7.03 -6.59 -5.68
C ILE A 463 -6.94 -8.01 -6.23
N ASN A 464 -6.17 -8.87 -5.57
CA ASN A 464 -5.91 -10.24 -6.00
C ASN A 464 -6.44 -11.29 -4.98
N ASN A 465 -6.95 -10.81 -3.84
CA ASN A 465 -7.48 -11.57 -2.71
C ASN A 465 -6.46 -12.58 -2.12
N ASP A 466 -5.21 -12.15 -1.94
CA ASP A 466 -4.16 -12.95 -1.27
C ASP A 466 -3.97 -12.58 0.22
N GLY A 467 -4.75 -11.63 0.72
CA GLY A 467 -4.71 -11.12 2.09
C GLY A 467 -3.63 -10.04 2.31
N LEU A 468 -2.97 -9.54 1.27
CA LEU A 468 -2.01 -8.45 1.33
C LEU A 468 -2.55 -7.22 0.62
N ALA A 469 -2.26 -6.03 1.16
CA ALA A 469 -2.50 -4.82 0.40
C ALA A 469 -1.56 -4.75 -0.82
N ASP A 470 -2.13 -4.58 -2.01
CA ASP A 470 -1.40 -4.24 -3.23
C ASP A 470 -1.26 -2.71 -3.33
N ILE A 471 -0.22 -2.24 -4.01
CA ILE A 471 0.06 -0.80 -4.21
C ILE A 471 -0.38 -0.39 -5.60
N ILE A 472 -1.28 0.59 -5.69
CA ILE A 472 -1.76 1.15 -6.96
C ILE A 472 -1.24 2.58 -7.10
N ILE A 473 -0.56 2.86 -8.20
CA ILE A 473 0.20 4.11 -8.40
C ILE A 473 -0.23 4.77 -9.72
N GLY A 474 -0.70 6.01 -9.64
CA GLY A 474 -0.95 6.85 -10.81
C GLY A 474 0.31 7.57 -11.30
N ASP A 475 0.57 7.52 -12.61
CA ASP A 475 1.52 8.41 -13.31
C ASP A 475 0.81 9.07 -14.50
N PRO A 476 0.07 10.17 -14.26
CA PRO A 476 -0.81 10.78 -15.24
C PRO A 476 -0.06 11.60 -16.30
N SER A 477 1.26 11.75 -16.20
CA SER A 477 2.08 12.41 -17.22
C SER A 477 2.97 11.45 -18.00
N PHE A 478 2.71 10.14 -17.92
CA PHE A 478 3.44 9.11 -18.63
C PHE A 478 3.31 9.24 -20.16
N LYS A 479 4.45 9.43 -20.84
CA LYS A 479 4.48 9.72 -22.28
C LYS A 479 4.70 8.46 -23.12
N ILE A 480 3.72 8.09 -23.95
CA ILE A 480 3.94 7.21 -25.10
C ILE A 480 4.18 8.12 -26.32
N THR A 481 5.44 8.25 -26.74
CA THR A 481 5.80 9.13 -27.86
C THR A 481 4.97 8.81 -29.13
N PRO A 482 4.38 9.82 -29.80
CA PRO A 482 4.59 11.27 -29.64
C PRO A 482 3.63 12.02 -28.69
N PHE A 483 2.73 11.36 -27.97
CA PHE A 483 1.65 12.02 -27.21
C PHE A 483 1.83 11.90 -25.69
N LYS A 484 1.29 12.85 -24.92
CA LYS A 484 1.19 12.73 -23.46
C LYS A 484 -0.06 11.89 -23.13
N THR A 485 0.11 10.95 -22.22
CA THR A 485 -0.93 10.02 -21.74
C THR A 485 -0.76 9.85 -20.22
N GLY A 486 -1.66 9.14 -19.57
CA GLY A 486 -1.45 8.67 -18.19
C GLY A 486 -1.21 7.17 -18.15
N THR A 487 -0.78 6.64 -17.01
CA THR A 487 -0.72 5.20 -16.76
C THR A 487 -1.01 4.92 -15.28
N ILE A 488 -1.40 3.69 -14.98
CA ILE A 488 -1.56 3.18 -13.62
C ILE A 488 -0.68 1.94 -13.50
N TYR A 489 0.14 1.90 -12.46
CA TYR A 489 0.95 0.76 -12.11
C TYR A 489 0.36 0.07 -10.90
N ILE A 490 0.43 -1.26 -10.87
CA ILE A 490 0.15 -2.04 -9.67
C ILE A 490 1.40 -2.82 -9.32
N ILE A 491 1.76 -2.77 -8.04
CA ILE A 491 2.73 -3.65 -7.42
C ILE A 491 1.92 -4.53 -6.49
N LEU A 492 1.81 -5.81 -6.82
CA LEU A 492 1.11 -6.74 -5.95
C LEU A 492 1.87 -6.85 -4.63
N GLY A 493 1.12 -6.86 -3.53
CA GLY A 493 1.60 -7.15 -2.20
C GLY A 493 2.41 -8.43 -2.23
N SER A 494 3.47 -8.46 -1.45
CA SER A 494 4.26 -9.67 -1.28
C SER A 494 4.57 -9.80 0.20
N VAL A 495 4.39 -10.99 0.75
CA VAL A 495 4.90 -11.36 2.08
C VAL A 495 6.43 -11.33 2.04
N ALA A 496 7.03 -10.14 2.09
CA ALA A 496 8.46 -10.01 2.28
C ALA A 496 8.80 -10.52 3.68
N GLY A 497 9.76 -11.44 3.76
CA GLY A 497 10.37 -11.87 5.01
C GLY A 497 9.63 -12.97 5.76
N ARG A 498 8.65 -13.68 5.18
CA ARG A 498 8.06 -14.89 5.80
C ARG A 498 7.94 -16.04 4.80
N CYS A 499 8.39 -17.23 5.21
CA CYS A 499 8.39 -18.46 4.44
C CYS A 499 7.67 -19.55 5.27
N SER A 500 6.51 -19.98 4.80
CA SER A 500 5.72 -21.09 5.35
C SER A 500 5.14 -22.00 4.24
N GLU A 501 4.38 -23.02 4.63
CA GLU A 501 3.70 -23.93 3.71
C GLU A 501 2.84 -23.15 2.70
N GLY A 502 3.05 -23.39 1.39
CA GLY A 502 2.38 -22.67 0.31
C GLY A 502 3.09 -21.42 -0.23
N GLN A 503 4.14 -20.91 0.43
CA GLN A 503 4.87 -19.68 0.02
C GLN A 503 6.24 -20.00 -0.60
N PHE A 504 6.78 -19.13 -1.46
CA PHE A 504 8.17 -19.24 -1.94
C PHE A 504 9.15 -18.66 -0.91
N CYS A 505 10.40 -19.14 -0.92
CA CYS A 505 11.44 -18.67 0.00
C CYS A 505 12.66 -18.18 -0.79
N ALA A 506 13.28 -17.08 -0.36
CA ALA A 506 14.44 -16.42 -0.96
C ALA A 506 15.50 -16.07 0.12
N CYS A 507 16.68 -15.64 -0.33
CA CYS A 507 17.74 -15.20 0.57
C CYS A 507 17.27 -14.06 1.47
N GLY A 508 17.32 -14.26 2.79
CA GLY A 508 16.94 -13.28 3.81
C GLY A 508 15.62 -13.56 4.51
N ASP A 509 14.84 -14.54 4.03
CA ASP A 509 13.49 -14.80 4.56
C ASP A 509 13.47 -15.40 5.97
N LEU A 510 12.40 -15.09 6.72
CA LEU A 510 12.12 -15.70 8.01
C LEU A 510 11.23 -16.94 7.84
N ILE A 511 11.60 -18.08 8.40
CA ILE A 511 10.77 -19.29 8.41
C ILE A 511 9.79 -19.20 9.57
N THR A 512 8.51 -18.95 9.27
CA THR A 512 7.44 -18.78 10.28
C THR A 512 6.52 -20.00 10.40
N GLY A 513 6.68 -20.99 9.53
CA GLY A 513 5.93 -22.25 9.56
C GLY A 513 6.71 -23.42 8.96
N SER A 514 6.14 -24.63 9.02
CA SER A 514 6.75 -25.78 8.34
C SER A 514 6.77 -25.57 6.82
N LYS A 515 7.82 -26.03 6.14
CA LYS A 515 8.02 -25.83 4.71
C LYS A 515 8.82 -26.98 4.10
N THR A 516 8.39 -27.46 2.93
CA THR A 516 9.23 -28.26 2.02
C THR A 516 9.66 -27.39 0.84
N LEU A 517 10.97 -27.28 0.58
CA LEU A 517 11.51 -26.50 -0.53
C LEU A 517 11.15 -27.14 -1.88
N THR A 518 10.91 -26.28 -2.85
CA THR A 518 10.64 -26.59 -4.25
C THR A 518 11.75 -26.06 -5.13
N THR A 519 11.79 -26.49 -6.40
CA THR A 519 12.83 -26.05 -7.35
C THR A 519 12.90 -24.54 -7.49
N SER A 520 11.77 -23.85 -7.36
CA SER A 520 11.70 -22.39 -7.38
C SER A 520 12.42 -21.77 -6.18
N ASP A 521 12.24 -22.33 -4.98
CA ASP A 521 12.91 -21.89 -3.75
C ASP A 521 14.44 -22.05 -3.83
N SER A 522 14.91 -23.07 -4.53
CA SER A 522 16.34 -23.31 -4.73
C SER A 522 16.99 -22.29 -5.67
N VAL A 523 16.25 -21.79 -6.66
CA VAL A 523 16.73 -20.78 -7.61
C VAL A 523 16.86 -19.41 -6.94
N THR A 524 15.89 -19.03 -6.12
CA THR A 524 15.88 -17.76 -5.37
C THR A 524 16.87 -17.74 -4.20
N ASN A 525 17.32 -18.90 -3.73
CA ASN A 525 18.40 -19.04 -2.75
C ASN A 525 19.78 -19.28 -3.40
N THR A 526 20.07 -18.54 -4.47
CA THR A 526 21.39 -18.54 -5.12
C THR A 526 22.09 -17.20 -4.93
N ASN A 527 23.37 -17.26 -4.56
CA ASN A 527 24.22 -16.08 -4.29
C ASN A 527 23.79 -15.24 -3.09
N CYS A 528 23.33 -15.87 -2.00
CA CYS A 528 23.01 -15.13 -0.78
C CYS A 528 24.25 -14.39 -0.24
N THR A 529 24.13 -13.09 0.00
CA THR A 529 25.20 -12.21 0.50
C THR A 529 25.24 -12.13 2.03
N ALA A 530 24.14 -12.50 2.68
CA ALA A 530 23.97 -12.59 4.13
C ALA A 530 23.39 -13.97 4.49
N SER A 531 22.67 -14.08 5.62
CA SER A 531 21.99 -15.32 5.99
C SER A 531 20.93 -15.67 4.95
N ALA A 532 20.84 -16.94 4.53
CA ALA A 532 19.88 -17.33 3.49
C ALA A 532 18.47 -17.55 4.06
N LEU A 533 18.31 -18.36 5.10
CA LEU A 533 17.01 -18.57 5.75
C LEU A 533 17.15 -18.40 7.26
N THR A 534 16.20 -17.71 7.91
CA THR A 534 16.25 -17.46 9.36
C THR A 534 15.01 -18.04 10.04
N ILE A 535 15.16 -18.99 10.95
CA ILE A 535 14.06 -19.56 11.73
C ILE A 535 13.41 -18.49 12.62
N ASN A 536 12.09 -18.36 12.53
CA ASN A 536 11.28 -17.40 13.27
C ASN A 536 10.01 -17.99 13.91
N ALA A 537 9.98 -19.32 14.08
CA ALA A 537 8.89 -20.02 14.77
C ALA A 537 9.38 -21.34 15.38
N SER A 538 8.75 -21.72 16.51
CA SER A 538 8.95 -23.01 17.16
C SER A 538 8.02 -24.08 16.58
N ASN A 539 8.35 -25.36 16.77
CA ASN A 539 7.53 -26.52 16.34
C ASN A 539 7.34 -26.63 14.82
N ILE A 540 8.41 -26.41 14.06
CA ILE A 540 8.38 -26.42 12.60
C ILE A 540 9.33 -27.45 11.99
N VAL A 541 9.03 -27.85 10.75
CA VAL A 541 9.88 -28.67 9.91
C VAL A 541 10.27 -27.90 8.66
N LEU A 542 11.57 -27.63 8.49
CA LEU A 542 12.15 -27.13 7.24
C LEU A 542 12.79 -28.31 6.50
N ASP A 543 12.12 -28.77 5.45
CA ASP A 543 12.56 -29.86 4.58
C ASP A 543 13.12 -29.29 3.28
N GLY A 544 14.41 -29.52 3.00
CA GLY A 544 15.06 -29.11 1.77
C GLY A 544 14.55 -29.82 0.53
N GLY A 545 13.76 -30.90 0.65
CA GLY A 545 13.16 -31.61 -0.49
C GLY A 545 14.17 -32.20 -1.47
N GLY A 546 15.45 -32.36 -1.06
CA GLY A 546 16.54 -32.73 -1.94
C GLY A 546 17.12 -31.58 -2.75
N LEU A 547 16.92 -30.33 -2.33
CA LEU A 547 17.39 -29.12 -3.00
C LEU A 547 18.44 -28.38 -2.15
N GLY A 548 19.09 -27.39 -2.75
CA GLY A 548 20.19 -26.64 -2.13
C GLY A 548 19.97 -25.14 -2.07
N ILE A 549 20.75 -24.50 -1.19
CA ILE A 549 20.91 -23.05 -1.03
C ILE A 549 22.40 -22.70 -1.14
N ASN A 550 22.73 -21.58 -1.77
CA ASN A 550 24.11 -21.22 -2.11
C ASN A 550 24.44 -19.76 -1.76
N GLY A 551 25.45 -19.57 -0.92
CA GLY A 551 25.98 -18.28 -0.51
C GLY A 551 27.13 -17.79 -1.36
N THR A 552 27.66 -16.62 -0.99
CA THR A 552 28.80 -15.96 -1.67
C THR A 552 30.11 -16.01 -0.87
N GLY A 553 30.13 -16.71 0.27
CA GLY A 553 31.27 -16.84 1.18
C GLY A 553 31.07 -16.20 2.55
N ASN A 554 30.00 -15.43 2.73
CA ASN A 554 29.63 -14.75 3.98
C ASN A 554 28.28 -15.25 4.52
N GLY A 555 28.00 -14.97 5.79
CA GLY A 555 26.70 -15.23 6.40
C GLY A 555 26.44 -16.68 6.83
N THR A 556 25.17 -16.99 7.08
CA THR A 556 24.71 -18.30 7.54
C THR A 556 23.72 -18.92 6.56
N GLY A 557 23.87 -20.20 6.19
CA GLY A 557 22.88 -20.88 5.35
C GLY A 557 21.50 -20.91 6.02
N ILE A 558 21.41 -21.49 7.21
CA ILE A 558 20.19 -21.47 8.02
C ILE A 558 20.50 -20.99 9.43
N LEU A 559 19.84 -19.92 9.88
CA LEU A 559 20.08 -19.25 11.16
C LEU A 559 18.88 -19.41 12.10
N ASN A 560 19.09 -19.77 13.36
CA ASN A 560 18.13 -19.60 14.44
C ASN A 560 18.79 -18.78 15.56
N SER A 561 18.68 -17.46 15.44
CA SER A 561 19.17 -16.52 16.46
C SER A 561 18.11 -16.15 17.49
N GLY A 562 16.83 -16.39 17.20
CA GLY A 562 15.71 -16.02 18.07
C GLY A 562 15.41 -17.00 19.20
N GLY A 563 16.04 -18.18 19.23
CA GLY A 563 15.84 -19.16 20.30
C GLY A 563 14.56 -19.98 20.13
N PHE A 564 14.22 -20.33 18.90
CA PHE A 564 13.01 -21.12 18.61
C PHE A 564 13.23 -22.62 18.82
N ASP A 565 12.29 -23.25 19.50
CA ASP A 565 12.35 -24.63 19.97
C ASP A 565 11.69 -25.63 19.00
N ASN A 566 12.04 -26.91 19.12
CA ASN A 566 11.43 -28.02 18.37
C ASN A 566 11.52 -27.84 16.84
N VAL A 567 12.67 -27.41 16.35
CA VAL A 567 12.92 -27.16 14.93
C VAL A 567 13.60 -28.37 14.28
N VAL A 568 13.03 -28.85 13.17
CA VAL A 568 13.61 -29.92 12.35
C VAL A 568 14.13 -29.35 11.03
N ILE A 569 15.40 -29.55 10.72
CA ILE A 569 15.99 -29.22 9.42
C ILE A 569 16.46 -30.51 8.74
N LYS A 570 15.93 -30.82 7.56
CA LYS A 570 16.22 -32.09 6.90
C LYS A 570 16.32 -32.03 5.38
N ASN A 571 16.99 -33.02 4.80
CA ASN A 571 17.03 -33.31 3.36
C ASN A 571 17.55 -32.20 2.44
N PHE A 572 18.43 -31.32 2.91
CA PHE A 572 19.11 -30.37 2.02
C PHE A 572 20.21 -31.08 1.20
N GLN A 573 20.15 -30.96 -0.13
CA GLN A 573 21.17 -31.52 -1.04
C GLN A 573 22.48 -30.72 -1.03
N ALA A 574 22.42 -29.42 -0.75
CA ALA A 574 23.61 -28.60 -0.55
C ALA A 574 23.28 -27.28 0.17
N ILE A 575 23.80 -27.06 1.37
CA ILE A 575 23.92 -25.73 1.99
C ILE A 575 25.37 -25.29 1.79
N LYS A 576 25.62 -24.45 0.78
CA LYS A 576 26.97 -24.23 0.25
C LYS A 576 27.45 -22.79 0.34
N ASN A 577 28.75 -22.59 0.55
CA ASN A 577 29.44 -21.30 0.48
C ASN A 577 28.96 -20.26 1.51
N PHE A 578 28.69 -20.68 2.74
CA PHE A 578 28.42 -19.79 3.87
C PHE A 578 29.56 -19.87 4.90
N THR A 579 29.75 -18.81 5.68
CA THR A 579 30.68 -18.85 6.83
C THR A 579 30.18 -19.85 7.87
N SER A 580 28.86 -19.91 8.10
CA SER A 580 28.22 -20.98 8.87
C SER A 580 27.18 -21.70 8.01
N GLY A 581 27.22 -23.03 7.92
CA GLY A 581 26.19 -23.78 7.19
C GLY A 581 24.84 -23.68 7.89
N ILE A 582 24.76 -24.20 9.12
CA ILE A 582 23.60 -24.09 10.01
C ILE A 582 24.09 -23.51 11.34
N ASN A 583 23.46 -22.44 11.83
CA ASN A 583 23.80 -21.82 13.10
C ASN A 583 22.55 -21.68 13.99
N MET A 584 22.53 -22.35 15.13
CA MET A 584 21.52 -22.13 16.18
C MET A 584 22.21 -21.43 17.34
N SER A 585 22.07 -20.10 17.38
CA SER A 585 22.78 -19.26 18.34
C SER A 585 21.90 -18.69 19.46
N GLY A 586 20.57 -18.87 19.39
CA GLY A 586 19.67 -18.60 20.51
C GLY A 586 19.64 -19.75 21.53
N THR A 587 19.07 -19.50 22.72
CA THR A 587 18.80 -20.60 23.66
C THR A 587 17.71 -21.50 23.10
N VAL A 588 18.04 -22.74 22.73
CA VAL A 588 17.14 -23.64 22.00
C VAL A 588 16.99 -25.01 22.65
N ASN A 589 15.84 -25.65 22.47
CA ASN A 589 15.54 -27.01 22.90
C ASN A 589 14.89 -27.82 21.76
N GLY A 590 15.23 -29.10 21.65
CA GLY A 590 14.55 -30.03 20.73
C GLY A 590 14.93 -29.86 19.26
N ILE A 591 16.16 -29.46 18.95
CA ILE A 591 16.64 -29.28 17.58
C ILE A 591 16.94 -30.65 16.92
N THR A 592 16.47 -30.88 15.69
CA THR A 592 16.82 -32.05 14.89
C THR A 592 17.41 -31.66 13.53
N LEU A 593 18.66 -32.02 13.27
CA LEU A 593 19.37 -31.78 12.02
C LEU A 593 19.69 -33.13 11.36
N ILE A 594 18.97 -33.49 10.29
CA ILE A 594 19.09 -34.83 9.70
C ILE A 594 19.18 -34.84 8.17
N ASN A 595 20.09 -35.64 7.62
CA ASN A 595 20.18 -35.86 6.17
C ASN A 595 20.46 -34.57 5.36
N ASN A 596 21.29 -33.67 5.90
CA ASN A 596 21.69 -32.44 5.21
C ASN A 596 23.12 -32.56 4.68
N THR A 597 23.35 -32.03 3.48
CA THR A 597 24.71 -31.86 2.94
C THR A 597 25.13 -30.40 3.08
N ILE A 598 26.23 -30.15 3.78
CA ILE A 598 26.76 -28.82 4.09
C ILE A 598 28.16 -28.71 3.50
N ILE A 599 28.42 -27.64 2.76
CA ILE A 599 29.70 -27.37 2.11
C ILE A 599 30.11 -25.95 2.47
N GLY A 600 30.89 -25.79 3.53
CA GLY A 600 31.30 -24.48 4.06
C GLY A 600 32.07 -23.63 3.05
N ALA A 601 32.13 -22.32 3.29
CA ALA A 601 33.00 -21.43 2.53
C ALA A 601 34.48 -21.66 2.90
N ASN A 602 35.39 -21.37 1.97
CA ASN A 602 36.83 -21.35 2.24
C ASN A 602 37.21 -20.07 2.99
N THR A 603 37.07 -20.12 4.31
CA THR A 603 37.25 -18.97 5.21
C THR A 603 37.96 -19.41 6.50
N THR A 604 38.44 -18.43 7.26
CA THR A 604 38.88 -18.64 8.64
C THR A 604 37.67 -18.60 9.57
N ASN A 605 37.61 -19.49 10.57
CA ASN A 605 36.51 -19.61 11.55
C ASN A 605 35.15 -19.94 10.90
N GLY A 606 35.18 -20.81 9.87
CA GLY A 606 33.96 -21.34 9.28
C GLY A 606 33.36 -22.47 10.13
N TYR A 607 32.04 -22.61 10.09
CA TYR A 607 31.32 -23.67 10.81
C TYR A 607 30.40 -24.45 9.87
N GLY A 608 30.43 -25.78 9.93
CA GLY A 608 29.40 -26.59 9.27
C GLY A 608 28.06 -26.45 9.99
N ILE A 609 28.03 -26.96 11.22
CA ILE A 609 26.94 -26.79 12.18
C ILE A 609 27.49 -26.12 13.43
N HIS A 610 26.89 -25.00 13.83
CA HIS A 610 27.23 -24.27 15.04
C HIS A 610 26.01 -24.21 15.97
N LEU A 611 26.16 -24.71 17.19
CA LEU A 611 25.10 -24.71 18.20
C LEU A 611 25.63 -24.02 19.46
N ILE A 612 25.02 -22.90 19.82
CA ILE A 612 25.34 -22.12 21.03
C ILE A 612 24.11 -22.18 21.92
N THR A 613 24.28 -22.63 23.17
CA THR A 613 23.22 -22.71 24.19
C THR A 613 22.01 -23.58 23.78
N GLY A 614 22.18 -24.90 23.70
CA GLY A 614 21.14 -25.83 23.26
C GLY A 614 20.90 -27.03 24.18
N SER A 615 19.67 -27.55 24.26
CA SER A 615 19.35 -28.82 24.94
C SER A 615 18.59 -29.80 24.02
N ALA A 616 18.80 -31.10 24.22
CA ALA A 616 18.11 -32.17 23.48
C ALA A 616 18.28 -32.11 21.95
N THR A 617 19.50 -31.87 21.45
CA THR A 617 19.76 -31.80 20.00
C THR A 617 20.07 -33.17 19.40
N ASN A 618 19.49 -33.48 18.24
CA ASN A 618 19.80 -34.66 17.44
C ASN A 618 20.43 -34.27 16.10
N ILE A 619 21.69 -34.63 15.86
CA ILE A 619 22.42 -34.38 14.62
C ILE A 619 22.78 -35.73 14.00
N SER A 620 22.11 -36.11 12.91
CA SER A 620 22.37 -37.41 12.31
C SER A 620 22.35 -37.47 10.79
N ASN A 621 23.13 -38.39 10.21
CA ASN A 621 23.14 -38.63 8.75
C ASN A 621 23.49 -37.39 7.89
N ASN A 622 24.18 -36.39 8.44
CA ASN A 622 24.59 -35.21 7.68
C ASN A 622 25.94 -35.46 6.99
N ASN A 623 26.15 -34.84 5.83
CA ASN A 623 27.42 -34.84 5.10
C ASN A 623 28.03 -33.44 5.15
N ILE A 624 29.08 -33.24 5.94
CA ILE A 624 29.61 -31.93 6.28
C ILE A 624 31.03 -31.81 5.74
N THR A 625 31.23 -30.87 4.83
CA THR A 625 32.55 -30.49 4.32
C THR A 625 32.86 -29.05 4.74
N THR A 626 34.01 -28.82 5.39
CA THR A 626 34.46 -27.48 5.76
C THR A 626 35.89 -27.24 5.28
N PHE A 627 36.17 -26.00 4.88
CA PHE A 627 37.47 -25.59 4.34
C PHE A 627 38.10 -24.52 5.22
N GLY A 628 39.42 -24.58 5.39
CA GLY A 628 40.20 -23.54 6.07
C GLY A 628 40.80 -24.00 7.40
N THR A 629 41.90 -23.37 7.79
CA THR A 629 42.77 -23.82 8.89
C THR A 629 42.16 -23.73 10.29
N THR A 630 41.07 -22.97 10.45
CA THR A 630 40.34 -22.83 11.73
C THR A 630 38.84 -23.11 11.59
N SER A 631 38.46 -23.87 10.56
CA SER A 631 37.06 -24.23 10.31
C SER A 631 36.68 -25.54 11.00
N HIS A 632 35.44 -25.62 11.49
CA HIS A 632 34.96 -26.74 12.31
C HIS A 632 33.69 -27.33 11.71
N ALA A 633 33.61 -28.65 11.63
CA ALA A 633 32.43 -29.32 11.07
C ALA A 633 31.19 -29.21 11.98
N ILE A 634 31.33 -29.52 13.26
CA ILE A 634 30.25 -29.41 14.26
C ILE A 634 30.84 -28.78 15.52
N VAL A 635 30.25 -27.69 15.99
CA VAL A 635 30.63 -27.00 17.23
C VAL A 635 29.43 -26.93 18.15
N LEU A 636 29.65 -27.36 19.40
CA LEU A 636 28.68 -27.27 20.49
C LEU A 636 29.25 -26.39 21.60
N VAL A 637 28.59 -25.28 21.90
CA VAL A 637 28.94 -24.37 22.99
C VAL A 637 27.80 -24.36 23.99
N GLU A 638 28.11 -24.61 25.27
CA GLU A 638 27.13 -24.56 26.37
C GLU A 638 25.87 -25.40 26.10
N SER A 639 26.05 -26.60 25.51
CA SER A 639 24.95 -27.46 25.08
C SER A 639 24.91 -28.79 25.85
N SER A 640 23.70 -29.30 26.11
CA SER A 640 23.47 -30.52 26.92
C SER A 640 22.52 -31.51 26.22
N ILE A 641 22.67 -32.81 26.53
CA ILE A 641 21.79 -33.89 26.02
C ILE A 641 21.80 -33.94 24.48
N ASN A 642 22.99 -34.03 23.87
CA ASN A 642 23.13 -34.08 22.42
C ASN A 642 23.36 -35.51 21.92
N ASN A 643 22.66 -35.90 20.86
CA ASN A 643 22.85 -37.16 20.14
C ASN A 643 23.43 -36.89 18.75
N ILE A 644 24.67 -37.34 18.51
CA ILE A 644 25.38 -37.10 17.24
C ILE A 644 25.75 -38.47 16.65
N THR A 645 25.07 -38.88 15.57
CA THR A 645 25.23 -40.23 15.02
C THR A 645 25.27 -40.24 13.49
N PHE A 646 26.08 -41.12 12.90
CA PHE A 646 26.10 -41.36 11.44
C PHE A 646 26.39 -40.13 10.55
N ASN A 647 27.07 -39.10 11.06
CA ASN A 647 27.49 -37.96 10.25
C ASN A 647 28.80 -38.26 9.51
N ASN A 648 28.86 -37.91 8.22
CA ASN A 648 30.07 -37.96 7.43
C ASN A 648 30.77 -36.59 7.45
N ILE A 649 32.01 -36.52 7.91
CA ILE A 649 32.74 -35.26 8.11
C ILE A 649 34.02 -35.27 7.28
N ASN A 650 34.20 -34.24 6.46
CA ASN A 650 35.41 -34.00 5.68
C ASN A 650 35.92 -32.57 5.93
N THR A 651 37.02 -32.43 6.65
CA THR A 651 37.62 -31.13 6.96
C THR A 651 38.96 -31.01 6.24
N THR A 652 39.13 -29.96 5.42
CA THR A 652 40.32 -29.77 4.57
C THR A 652 41.03 -28.44 4.81
#